data_AF-A0A975DKL0-F1
#
_entry.id   AF-A0A975DKL0-F1
#
_cell.length_a   1.000
_cell.length_b   1.000
_cell.length_c   1.000
_cell.angle_alpha   90.00
_cell.angle_beta   90.00
_cell.angle_gamma   90.00
#
_symmetry.space_group_name_H-M   'P 1'
#
loop_
_entity.id
_entity.type
_entity.pdbx_description
1 polymer ?
#
loop_
_entity_poly.entity_id
_entity_poly.type
_entity_poly.pdbx_seq_one_letter_code
_entity_poly.pdbx_strand_id
1 'polypeptide(L)'
;MQTQKSLKSILGLSAITMGLYAANAAAFDCSGLENWQEGKAYVAGNKAQKSNIAYEANWWTQADPATHSGPWQEWKNLGNCDSVVNNELPVVAEFKPANNSSFQENDSVIISVNATDSDGSIDKVDFFVDGSLFKTVTVGAESVYSVAWNAVTGTHALTAVATDNQGGATSTAAHTVSVTKIVDPVNQAPTAKMAIANLPEKLIIGSKLQFTLTASDADGQVTNLEFKVNNAVVASSTGADLSYTWEAVALGAVTFTLAATDDKGAVTTETRTFTVVDNSEPPADVNCRPAGLYQTPGVTVPYCTVYDEQGREKMGLDHPRRVIGYFTSWRNGANGQPSYLVNDIPWDKITHINYAFAHVDANNHVSIGDPNAVGNPATNMEWPGVAGAELDPTLPYKGHFNLLNKYKKQYPDVKTLVSVGGWAETGGYFGSDGSRVNSGGFYTMTTNADGSVNQAGINAFATSAVAFIRKYGFDGVDIDYEYPSSMADSGHPDDFPISNARRAGLNASYQVMMKRLREELDKASAADGKHYMLTIASPSSGYLLRGMETFQVTKYLDYINIMSYDLHGAWNSHVGHNAALFDTGQDSELKQWNVYGTAEFEGIGYLNTDWAVRYFRGAVAAGRINIGIPYYTRGFQGVQGGTNGLWGQAAFPDQANCPPGTGKGEKNKCGFGAVGIDNLWHDKNDVGLEVPAGSNPLWHAKNLEKGVTPSYLSDYGLTPDTDPTDKLTGTYVRNYDSVAVAPWLWNDEKKVFISTEDEQSMASKVDYVINNGLGGIMFWELAGDFDYDAAKGEYFMEPTLTSLAHSKFNQSGKAYDVNIGNVSFQVPAEAVNVTFEAKDFPVGDKNYPISPTFAFTNNSDVDLSGAKISFDVPVSTSAIFKSNWNAQEKLGMKVEVNGSNAAGNNIGGFENEFHRFSIELKNEWGGSPKSFAPGETVNAQVMYYMPITGPSNFVAEKDGKRYAFKFEYPQLPDAAPGNGGPGGDPVTTCEGKPISDIVVYPTLPQGTHAAAGDLIIQGNAVYKAKWWTSAAPEGNDAYTKVCSI
;
A
#
# COMPACT_ATOMS: atom_id res chain seq x y z
N MET A 1 45.21 -81.74 -14.14
CA MET A 1 46.56 -81.54 -13.58
C MET A 1 46.38 -81.09 -12.14
N GLN A 2 46.44 -82.05 -11.21
CA GLN A 2 47.54 -82.22 -10.24
C GLN A 2 47.62 -81.05 -9.23
N THR A 3 46.88 -81.08 -8.12
CA THR A 3 47.15 -81.75 -6.81
C THR A 3 48.45 -81.36 -6.09
N GLN A 4 48.23 -80.70 -4.94
CA GLN A 4 48.74 -81.02 -3.60
C GLN A 4 50.24 -80.98 -3.30
N LYS A 5 50.59 -80.31 -2.18
CA LYS A 5 51.14 -80.88 -0.92
C LYS A 5 51.62 -79.72 -0.02
N SER A 6 51.54 -79.74 1.32
CA SER A 6 51.11 -80.75 2.29
C SER A 6 50.98 -80.14 3.69
N LEU A 7 49.94 -80.54 4.43
CA LEU A 7 49.91 -80.59 5.90
C LEU A 7 50.76 -81.75 6.44
N LYS A 8 51.28 -81.60 7.67
CA LYS A 8 51.54 -82.63 8.70
C LYS A 8 51.69 -81.89 10.05
N SER A 9 51.33 -82.38 11.23
CA SER A 9 50.53 -83.51 11.74
C SER A 9 50.40 -83.30 13.25
N ILE A 10 49.31 -83.77 13.84
CA ILE A 10 48.97 -83.82 15.27
C ILE A 10 49.73 -84.97 15.97
N LEU A 11 49.98 -84.84 17.29
CA LEU A 11 49.96 -85.93 18.28
C LEU A 11 49.87 -85.34 19.71
N GLY A 12 48.86 -85.78 20.47
CA GLY A 12 48.68 -85.44 21.88
C GLY A 12 49.20 -86.51 22.84
N LEU A 13 49.21 -86.21 24.15
CA LEU A 13 49.07 -87.18 25.23
C LEU A 13 48.82 -86.49 26.58
N SER A 14 48.10 -87.22 27.44
CA SER A 14 47.43 -86.78 28.65
C SER A 14 48.28 -86.93 29.92
N ALA A 15 47.84 -86.20 30.96
CA ALA A 15 47.90 -86.51 32.40
C ALA A 15 49.27 -86.51 33.13
N ILE A 16 49.39 -85.68 34.19
CA ILE A 16 49.43 -86.08 35.61
C ILE A 16 49.63 -84.81 36.48
N THR A 17 48.74 -84.66 37.46
CA THR A 17 48.76 -83.67 38.55
C THR A 17 49.89 -83.90 39.56
N MET A 18 50.58 -82.85 39.99
CA MET A 18 51.12 -82.72 41.35
C MET A 18 51.11 -81.24 41.75
N GLY A 19 50.32 -80.91 42.77
CA GLY A 19 50.26 -79.58 43.35
C GLY A 19 51.46 -79.31 44.25
N LEU A 20 52.01 -78.10 44.13
CA LEU A 20 52.81 -77.44 45.14
C LEU A 20 52.29 -76.01 45.25
N TYR A 21 51.67 -75.70 46.39
CA TYR A 21 51.30 -74.34 46.77
C TYR A 21 52.58 -73.51 46.94
N ALA A 22 52.79 -72.50 46.10
CA ALA A 22 53.67 -71.38 46.40
C ALA A 22 52.77 -70.18 46.76
N ALA A 23 52.85 -69.74 48.01
CA ALA A 23 52.12 -68.57 48.49
C ALA A 23 52.63 -67.31 47.78
N ASN A 24 51.71 -66.49 47.28
CA ASN A 24 51.99 -65.18 46.71
C ASN A 24 52.69 -64.28 47.74
N ALA A 25 53.84 -63.69 47.38
CA ALA A 25 54.42 -62.58 48.14
C ALA A 25 53.60 -61.31 47.84
N ALA A 26 53.03 -60.68 48.86
CA ALA A 26 52.29 -59.41 48.72
C ALA A 26 53.27 -58.23 48.54
N ALA A 27 52.88 -57.18 47.81
CA ALA A 27 53.66 -55.95 47.75
C ALA A 27 53.55 -55.18 49.08
N PHE A 28 54.66 -54.59 49.57
CA PHE A 28 54.75 -53.94 50.87
C PHE A 28 55.42 -52.56 50.78
N ASP A 29 54.85 -51.49 51.33
CA ASP A 29 55.51 -50.16 51.32
C ASP A 29 56.65 -50.11 52.34
N CYS A 30 57.88 -49.96 51.85
CA CYS A 30 59.09 -49.96 52.66
C CYS A 30 59.68 -48.55 52.92
N SER A 31 59.01 -47.48 52.46
CA SER A 31 59.52 -46.11 52.49
C SER A 31 59.88 -45.59 53.91
N GLY A 32 59.32 -46.20 54.96
CA GLY A 32 59.58 -45.87 56.37
C GLY A 32 60.32 -46.94 57.20
N LEU A 33 60.77 -48.05 56.59
CA LEU A 33 61.44 -49.13 57.33
C LEU A 33 62.97 -48.96 57.35
N GLU A 34 63.57 -49.13 58.53
CA GLU A 34 65.04 -49.19 58.64
C GLU A 34 65.58 -50.48 58.02
N ASN A 35 66.76 -50.40 57.38
CA ASN A 35 67.48 -51.60 56.96
C ASN A 35 67.91 -52.41 58.18
N TRP A 36 67.76 -53.74 58.13
CA TRP A 36 68.19 -54.63 59.20
C TRP A 36 69.70 -54.51 59.46
N GLN A 37 70.09 -54.44 60.73
CA GLN A 37 71.48 -54.27 61.17
C GLN A 37 71.95 -55.45 62.00
N GLU A 38 73.13 -55.98 61.68
CA GLU A 38 73.75 -57.11 62.38
C GLU A 38 74.08 -56.73 63.83
N GLY A 39 73.67 -57.57 64.80
CA GLY A 39 73.89 -57.34 66.23
C GLY A 39 72.89 -56.39 66.92
N LYS A 40 71.95 -55.77 66.20
CA LYS A 40 70.83 -55.02 66.80
C LYS A 40 69.73 -56.00 67.22
N ALA A 41 69.25 -55.88 68.45
CA ALA A 41 68.14 -56.70 68.94
C ALA A 41 66.80 -56.15 68.46
N TYR A 42 65.98 -57.02 67.87
CA TYR A 42 64.62 -56.74 67.42
C TYR A 42 63.64 -57.57 68.26
N VAL A 43 62.59 -56.97 68.81
CA VAL A 43 61.55 -57.66 69.57
C VAL A 43 60.30 -57.90 68.72
N ALA A 44 59.38 -58.73 69.21
CA ALA A 44 58.12 -59.04 68.54
C ALA A 44 57.42 -57.77 68.01
N GLY A 45 57.07 -57.77 66.72
CA GLY A 45 56.40 -56.67 66.04
C GLY A 45 57.32 -55.59 65.45
N ASN A 46 58.63 -55.62 65.73
CA ASN A 46 59.58 -54.74 65.06
C ASN A 46 59.72 -55.12 63.57
N LYS A 47 59.72 -54.11 62.70
CA LYS A 47 59.83 -54.28 61.25
C LYS A 47 61.14 -53.71 60.74
N ALA A 48 61.75 -54.42 59.81
CA ALA A 48 62.97 -54.01 59.14
C ALA A 48 62.94 -54.48 57.69
N GLN A 49 63.66 -53.78 56.82
CA GLN A 49 63.85 -54.21 55.44
C GLN A 49 65.24 -54.78 55.21
N LYS A 50 65.34 -55.74 54.30
CA LYS A 50 66.62 -56.24 53.80
C LYS A 50 66.46 -56.73 52.36
N SER A 51 67.34 -56.27 51.48
CA SER A 51 67.36 -56.66 50.06
C SER A 51 65.99 -56.47 49.36
N ASN A 52 65.34 -55.33 49.57
CA ASN A 52 64.06 -54.95 48.97
C ASN A 52 62.85 -55.81 49.39
N ILE A 53 62.94 -56.45 50.55
CA ILE A 53 61.87 -57.23 51.17
C ILE A 53 61.69 -56.76 52.62
N ALA A 54 60.44 -56.57 53.04
CA ALA A 54 60.09 -56.22 54.40
C ALA A 54 59.89 -57.47 55.27
N TYR A 55 60.34 -57.41 56.53
CA TYR A 55 60.22 -58.49 57.51
C TYR A 55 59.74 -57.95 58.86
N GLU A 56 59.04 -58.79 59.63
CA GLU A 56 58.60 -58.51 61.00
C GLU A 56 59.10 -59.58 61.96
N ALA A 57 59.71 -59.18 63.07
CA ALA A 57 60.19 -60.12 64.09
C ALA A 57 59.01 -60.72 64.84
N ASN A 58 58.94 -62.05 64.96
CA ASN A 58 57.89 -62.75 65.71
C ASN A 58 58.17 -62.75 67.23
N TRP A 59 59.45 -62.71 67.63
CA TRP A 59 59.93 -62.59 69.03
C TRP A 59 61.34 -61.98 69.07
N TRP A 60 61.94 -61.85 70.25
CA TRP A 60 63.29 -61.28 70.40
C TRP A 60 64.32 -62.03 69.53
N THR A 61 65.03 -61.32 68.67
CA THR A 61 66.03 -61.89 67.76
C THR A 61 67.10 -60.88 67.36
N GLN A 62 68.29 -61.39 67.06
CA GLN A 62 69.37 -60.70 66.36
C GLN A 62 69.76 -61.43 65.07
N ALA A 63 69.01 -62.48 64.70
CA ALA A 63 69.29 -63.30 63.52
C ALA A 63 68.91 -62.58 62.23
N ASP A 64 69.52 -63.00 61.11
CA ASP A 64 69.32 -62.39 59.80
C ASP A 64 67.94 -62.75 59.20
N PRO A 65 67.04 -61.77 58.95
CA PRO A 65 65.70 -62.02 58.43
C PRO A 65 65.66 -62.70 57.07
N ALA A 66 66.67 -62.52 56.22
CA ALA A 66 66.67 -63.10 54.88
C ALA A 66 66.85 -64.63 54.89
N THR A 67 67.45 -65.18 55.94
CA THR A 67 67.74 -66.62 56.09
C THR A 67 66.95 -67.29 57.21
N HIS A 68 66.25 -66.50 58.04
CA HIS A 68 65.52 -66.96 59.23
C HIS A 68 64.05 -66.54 59.22
N SER A 69 63.39 -66.63 58.05
CA SER A 69 62.00 -66.22 57.83
C SER A 69 61.03 -67.33 57.38
N GLY A 70 61.36 -68.59 57.67
CA GLY A 70 60.49 -69.74 57.46
C GLY A 70 59.26 -69.75 58.40
N PRO A 71 58.27 -70.64 58.15
CA PRO A 71 56.95 -70.62 58.81
C PRO A 71 56.93 -70.68 60.34
N TRP A 72 58.05 -71.01 60.99
CA TRP A 72 58.19 -71.10 62.45
C TRP A 72 59.49 -70.45 62.96
N GLN A 73 60.07 -69.54 62.18
CA GLN A 73 61.33 -68.87 62.52
C GLN A 73 61.12 -67.46 63.09
N GLU A 74 62.22 -66.86 63.51
CA GLU A 74 62.23 -65.61 64.26
C GLU A 74 61.68 -64.42 63.47
N TRP A 75 61.70 -64.48 62.13
CA TRP A 75 61.17 -63.45 61.24
C TRP A 75 59.98 -63.95 60.41
N LYS A 76 59.07 -63.03 60.09
CA LYS A 76 57.97 -63.21 59.14
C LYS A 76 58.24 -62.34 57.92
N ASN A 77 58.32 -62.95 56.74
CA ASN A 77 58.43 -62.23 55.46
C ASN A 77 57.09 -61.54 55.13
N LEU A 78 57.12 -60.22 54.91
CA LEU A 78 55.96 -59.41 54.59
C LEU A 78 55.82 -59.10 53.09
N GLY A 79 56.89 -59.28 52.31
CA GLY A 79 56.88 -59.19 50.85
C GLY A 79 57.75 -58.06 50.25
N ASN A 80 57.73 -57.92 48.92
CA ASN A 80 58.64 -57.05 48.16
C ASN A 80 58.21 -55.57 48.20
N CYS A 81 59.19 -54.66 48.20
CA CYS A 81 58.97 -53.22 48.21
C CYS A 81 58.61 -52.68 46.80
N ASP A 82 57.39 -52.14 46.57
CA ASP A 82 56.96 -51.57 45.27
C ASP A 82 55.97 -50.38 45.41
N SER A 83 56.02 -49.40 44.49
CA SER A 83 55.26 -48.11 44.54
C SER A 83 54.22 -47.96 43.41
N VAL A 84 53.06 -47.33 43.68
CA VAL A 84 51.82 -47.28 42.84
C VAL A 84 51.91 -46.38 41.58
N VAL A 85 51.22 -46.75 40.49
CA VAL A 85 51.05 -45.99 39.21
C VAL A 85 49.77 -45.11 39.24
N ASN A 86 49.79 -43.93 38.60
CA ASN A 86 48.70 -42.91 38.60
C ASN A 86 47.79 -43.03 37.35
N ASN A 87 46.46 -42.88 37.49
CA ASN A 87 45.44 -43.04 36.41
C ASN A 87 45.41 -41.86 35.42
N GLU A 88 45.32 -42.13 34.12
CA GLU A 88 45.02 -41.15 33.06
C GLU A 88 43.49 -41.01 32.85
N LEU A 89 43.02 -39.83 32.40
CA LEU A 89 41.57 -39.58 32.19
C LEU A 89 41.15 -39.96 30.76
N PRO A 90 39.90 -40.41 30.55
CA PRO A 90 39.41 -40.80 29.22
C PRO A 90 39.28 -39.59 28.27
N VAL A 91 39.35 -39.83 26.96
CA VAL A 91 39.19 -38.83 25.88
C VAL A 91 37.86 -39.03 25.18
N VAL A 92 37.16 -37.93 24.87
CA VAL A 92 35.89 -37.93 24.11
C VAL A 92 36.02 -37.08 22.84
N ALA A 93 35.65 -37.64 21.69
CA ALA A 93 35.73 -37.02 20.37
C ALA A 93 34.49 -37.32 19.50
N GLU A 94 34.39 -36.69 18.33
CA GLU A 94 33.38 -36.98 17.29
C GLU A 94 31.91 -36.89 17.76
N PHE A 95 31.58 -35.86 18.53
CA PHE A 95 30.20 -35.65 19.00
C PHE A 95 29.25 -35.37 17.83
N LYS A 96 28.23 -36.22 17.68
CA LYS A 96 27.11 -36.04 16.76
C LYS A 96 25.80 -35.93 17.53
N PRO A 97 24.84 -35.10 17.08
CA PRO A 97 24.92 -34.24 15.90
C PRO A 97 25.91 -33.06 16.06
N ALA A 98 26.33 -32.47 14.94
CA ALA A 98 27.23 -31.33 14.96
C ALA A 98 26.57 -30.11 15.63
N ASN A 99 27.37 -29.21 16.19
CA ASN A 99 26.85 -28.00 16.82
C ASN A 99 26.04 -27.16 15.80
N ASN A 100 24.91 -26.60 16.24
CA ASN A 100 23.92 -25.88 15.43
C ASN A 100 23.14 -26.72 14.40
N SER A 101 23.07 -28.04 14.57
CA SER A 101 22.21 -28.89 13.73
C SER A 101 20.73 -28.58 13.97
N SER A 102 19.91 -28.72 12.92
CA SER A 102 18.46 -28.52 12.98
C SER A 102 17.68 -29.83 12.75
N PHE A 103 16.57 -29.99 13.47
CA PHE A 103 15.67 -31.15 13.40
C PHE A 103 14.20 -30.72 13.43
N GLN A 104 13.30 -31.64 13.08
CA GLN A 104 11.86 -31.46 13.23
C GLN A 104 11.35 -32.11 14.53
N GLU A 105 10.25 -31.59 15.08
CA GLU A 105 9.58 -32.19 16.24
C GLU A 105 9.24 -33.67 15.96
N ASN A 106 9.58 -34.55 16.91
CA ASN A 106 9.49 -36.01 16.83
C ASN A 106 10.53 -36.72 15.95
N ASP A 107 11.52 -36.02 15.40
CA ASP A 107 12.68 -36.69 14.79
C ASP A 107 13.40 -37.57 15.83
N SER A 108 13.76 -38.79 15.44
CA SER A 108 14.61 -39.67 16.23
C SER A 108 16.08 -39.33 15.96
N VAL A 109 16.65 -38.43 16.75
CA VAL A 109 18.03 -37.94 16.63
C VAL A 109 18.99 -38.90 17.34
N ILE A 110 19.99 -39.41 16.62
CA ILE A 110 21.06 -40.21 17.22
C ILE A 110 22.15 -39.28 17.77
N ILE A 111 22.29 -39.25 19.09
CA ILE A 111 23.38 -38.57 19.78
C ILE A 111 24.50 -39.59 19.97
N SER A 112 25.72 -39.31 19.50
CA SER A 112 26.85 -40.24 19.63
C SER A 112 28.17 -39.55 19.89
N VAL A 113 29.07 -40.22 20.63
CA VAL A 113 30.46 -39.80 20.84
C VAL A 113 31.40 -41.00 20.70
N ASN A 114 32.65 -40.73 20.32
CA ASN A 114 33.75 -41.69 20.42
C ASN A 114 34.49 -41.45 21.74
N ALA A 115 34.55 -42.46 22.62
CA ALA A 115 35.21 -42.37 23.91
C ALA A 115 36.27 -43.46 24.08
N THR A 116 37.50 -43.08 24.42
CA THR A 116 38.67 -43.97 24.54
C THR A 116 39.50 -43.64 25.77
N ASP A 117 40.19 -44.63 26.31
CA ASP A 117 41.07 -44.49 27.47
C ASP A 117 42.44 -45.15 27.19
N SER A 118 43.54 -44.49 27.56
CA SER A 118 44.90 -44.87 27.15
C SER A 118 45.56 -45.90 28.06
N ASP A 119 45.26 -45.87 29.35
CA ASP A 119 45.79 -46.79 30.36
C ASP A 119 44.73 -47.79 30.89
N GLY A 120 43.48 -47.65 30.45
CA GLY A 120 42.36 -48.49 30.87
C GLY A 120 41.27 -48.66 29.82
N SER A 121 40.03 -48.74 30.31
CA SER A 121 38.82 -48.94 29.50
C SER A 121 37.70 -48.03 30.00
N ILE A 122 36.84 -47.57 29.10
CA ILE A 122 35.64 -46.81 29.45
C ILE A 122 34.64 -47.71 30.20
N ASP A 123 34.26 -47.33 31.42
CA ASP A 123 33.21 -47.95 32.22
C ASP A 123 31.81 -47.52 31.73
N LYS A 124 31.63 -46.22 31.43
CA LYS A 124 30.36 -45.69 30.94
C LYS A 124 30.47 -44.35 30.21
N VAL A 125 29.44 -44.03 29.44
CA VAL A 125 29.17 -42.70 28.88
C VAL A 125 27.76 -42.24 29.26
N ASP A 126 27.66 -41.12 29.96
CA ASP A 126 26.42 -40.45 30.37
C ASP A 126 26.08 -39.33 29.36
N PHE A 127 24.92 -39.39 28.71
CA PHE A 127 24.41 -38.36 27.79
C PHE A 127 23.37 -37.48 28.48
N PHE A 128 23.44 -36.17 28.23
CA PHE A 128 22.57 -35.16 28.83
C PHE A 128 21.87 -34.31 27.76
N VAL A 129 20.65 -33.90 28.06
CA VAL A 129 19.86 -32.93 27.30
C VAL A 129 19.45 -31.82 28.27
N ASP A 130 19.81 -30.58 27.96
CA ASP A 130 19.56 -29.38 28.79
C ASP A 130 20.06 -29.53 30.23
N GLY A 131 21.22 -30.17 30.40
CA GLY A 131 21.84 -30.43 31.69
C GLY A 131 21.21 -31.56 32.51
N SER A 132 20.12 -32.18 32.03
CA SER A 132 19.50 -33.34 32.67
C SER A 132 20.04 -34.65 32.10
N LEU A 133 20.37 -35.61 32.97
CA LEU A 133 20.84 -36.93 32.53
C LEU A 133 19.73 -37.62 31.73
N PHE A 134 19.99 -37.85 30.45
CA PHE A 134 19.06 -38.51 29.55
C PHE A 134 19.27 -40.02 29.55
N LYS A 135 20.52 -40.48 29.38
CA LYS A 135 20.83 -41.91 29.28
C LYS A 135 22.30 -42.24 29.58
N THR A 136 22.52 -43.32 30.33
CA THR A 136 23.84 -43.95 30.52
C THR A 136 24.03 -45.12 29.55
N VAL A 137 25.20 -45.21 28.91
CA VAL A 137 25.59 -46.31 28.02
C VAL A 137 26.88 -46.93 28.54
N THR A 138 26.86 -48.23 28.85
CA THR A 138 28.01 -48.98 29.40
C THR A 138 28.67 -49.91 28.39
N VAL A 139 28.15 -49.98 27.16
CA VAL A 139 28.69 -50.80 26.06
C VAL A 139 28.65 -49.97 24.78
N GLY A 140 29.83 -49.62 24.25
CA GLY A 140 29.98 -48.97 22.95
C GLY A 140 30.38 -49.98 21.86
N ALA A 141 29.99 -49.71 20.61
CA ALA A 141 30.48 -50.46 19.45
C ALA A 141 31.73 -49.76 18.92
N GLU A 142 32.88 -50.45 18.92
CA GLU A 142 34.16 -49.88 18.41
C GLU A 142 34.49 -48.50 19.03
N SER A 143 34.33 -48.36 20.35
CA SER A 143 34.53 -47.12 21.12
C SER A 143 33.50 -46.01 20.86
N VAL A 144 32.49 -46.25 20.03
CA VAL A 144 31.37 -45.32 19.80
C VAL A 144 30.20 -45.65 20.73
N TYR A 145 29.76 -44.65 21.48
CA TYR A 145 28.61 -44.70 22.36
C TYR A 145 27.50 -43.84 21.77
N SER A 146 26.27 -44.35 21.71
CA SER A 146 25.16 -43.62 21.07
C SER A 146 23.82 -43.86 21.74
N VAL A 147 22.94 -42.86 21.69
CA VAL A 147 21.56 -42.90 22.20
C VAL A 147 20.61 -42.26 21.19
N ALA A 148 19.39 -42.78 21.08
CA ALA A 148 18.32 -42.13 20.32
C ALA A 148 17.54 -41.17 21.24
N TRP A 149 17.45 -39.91 20.83
CA TRP A 149 16.68 -38.85 21.49
C TRP A 149 15.53 -38.43 20.56
N ASN A 150 14.30 -38.40 21.08
CA ASN A 150 13.17 -37.87 20.35
C ASN A 150 13.17 -36.34 20.48
N ALA A 151 13.36 -35.65 19.37
CA ALA A 151 13.47 -34.19 19.33
C ALA A 151 12.16 -33.52 19.77
N VAL A 152 12.26 -32.61 20.74
CA VAL A 152 11.14 -31.79 21.24
C VAL A 152 11.33 -30.37 20.72
N THR A 153 10.25 -29.64 20.39
CA THR A 153 10.36 -28.26 19.88
C THR A 153 11.10 -27.34 20.85
N GLY A 154 12.08 -26.60 20.34
CA GLY A 154 12.89 -25.67 21.12
C GLY A 154 14.38 -25.73 20.75
N THR A 155 15.17 -24.93 21.44
CA THR A 155 16.64 -25.00 21.39
C THR A 155 17.14 -25.85 22.55
N HIS A 156 17.93 -26.88 22.26
CA HIS A 156 18.42 -27.85 23.24
C HIS A 156 19.94 -27.90 23.26
N ALA A 157 20.52 -28.05 24.46
CA ALA A 157 21.95 -28.24 24.67
C ALA A 157 22.27 -29.71 24.97
N LEU A 158 23.08 -30.35 24.12
CA LEU A 158 23.48 -31.75 24.24
C LEU A 158 24.92 -31.86 24.78
N THR A 159 25.16 -32.70 25.79
CA THR A 159 26.51 -33.00 26.31
C THR A 159 26.67 -34.49 26.62
N ALA A 160 27.92 -34.95 26.74
CA ALA A 160 28.26 -36.30 27.17
C ALA A 160 29.43 -36.31 28.16
N VAL A 161 29.46 -37.30 29.05
CA VAL A 161 30.53 -37.53 30.05
C VAL A 161 30.98 -38.99 29.96
N ALA A 162 32.24 -39.23 29.63
CA ALA A 162 32.83 -40.57 29.67
C ALA A 162 33.57 -40.81 31.00
N THR A 163 33.45 -41.99 31.58
CA THR A 163 34.12 -42.42 32.83
C THR A 163 34.92 -43.69 32.59
N ASP A 164 36.17 -43.75 33.06
CA ASP A 164 37.07 -44.91 32.98
C ASP A 164 36.85 -45.95 34.10
N ASN A 165 37.53 -47.10 34.01
CA ASN A 165 37.44 -48.20 34.97
C ASN A 165 38.13 -47.94 36.32
N GLN A 166 38.79 -46.79 36.49
CA GLN A 166 39.41 -46.34 37.73
C GLN A 166 38.68 -45.12 38.34
N GLY A 167 37.59 -44.67 37.70
CA GLY A 167 36.69 -43.60 38.14
C GLY A 167 37.04 -42.20 37.65
N GLY A 168 38.03 -42.04 36.77
CA GLY A 168 38.32 -40.77 36.10
C GLY A 168 37.27 -40.44 35.03
N ALA A 169 36.96 -39.16 34.83
CA ALA A 169 35.89 -38.75 33.90
C ALA A 169 36.19 -37.47 33.12
N THR A 170 35.70 -37.40 31.87
CA THR A 170 35.86 -36.28 30.95
C THR A 170 34.52 -35.91 30.30
N SER A 171 34.18 -34.60 30.30
CA SER A 171 32.95 -34.06 29.73
C SER A 171 33.18 -33.32 28.41
N THR A 172 32.22 -33.37 27.50
CA THR A 172 32.23 -32.58 26.26
C THR A 172 31.75 -31.14 26.48
N ALA A 173 32.08 -30.24 25.55
CA ALA A 173 31.39 -28.96 25.42
C ALA A 173 29.92 -29.18 24.99
N ALA A 174 29.06 -28.19 25.23
CA ALA A 174 27.66 -28.24 24.81
C ALA A 174 27.51 -28.07 23.30
N HIS A 175 26.75 -28.98 22.69
CA HIS A 175 26.30 -28.89 21.30
C HIS A 175 24.85 -28.41 21.27
N THR A 176 24.63 -27.21 20.76
CA THR A 176 23.30 -26.61 20.60
C THR A 176 22.62 -27.16 19.37
N VAL A 177 21.36 -27.58 19.48
CA VAL A 177 20.51 -28.00 18.35
C VAL A 177 19.17 -27.26 18.39
N SER A 178 18.59 -27.00 17.22
CA SER A 178 17.30 -26.30 17.10
C SER A 178 16.24 -27.24 16.50
N VAL A 179 15.11 -27.38 17.18
CA VAL A 179 14.00 -28.24 16.75
C VAL A 179 12.79 -27.39 16.42
N THR A 180 12.35 -27.42 15.16
CA THR A 180 11.17 -26.69 14.69
C THR A 180 9.94 -27.58 14.66
N LYS A 181 8.75 -26.99 14.85
CA LYS A 181 7.48 -27.69 14.70
C LYS A 181 7.15 -27.88 13.22
N ILE A 182 6.66 -29.06 12.85
CA ILE A 182 6.07 -29.30 11.52
C ILE A 182 4.75 -28.52 11.43
N VAL A 183 4.67 -27.59 10.48
CA VAL A 183 3.40 -27.01 10.03
C VAL A 183 2.99 -27.85 8.83
N ASP A 184 1.87 -28.58 8.92
CA ASP A 184 1.28 -29.26 7.77
C ASP A 184 1.05 -28.24 6.63
N PRO A 185 1.09 -28.65 5.35
CA PRO A 185 0.72 -27.75 4.27
C PRO A 185 -0.69 -27.20 4.55
N VAL A 186 -0.79 -25.88 4.64
CA VAL A 186 -2.05 -25.18 4.86
C VAL A 186 -2.98 -25.54 3.70
N ASN A 187 -4.16 -26.08 4.01
CA ASN A 187 -5.20 -26.36 3.02
C ASN A 187 -5.45 -25.11 2.17
N GLN A 188 -5.38 -25.23 0.85
CA GLN A 188 -5.67 -24.10 -0.04
C GLN A 188 -7.17 -24.08 -0.33
N ALA A 189 -7.82 -22.94 -0.07
CA ALA A 189 -9.24 -22.82 -0.39
C ALA A 189 -9.46 -22.97 -1.92
N PRO A 190 -10.59 -23.55 -2.37
CA PRO A 190 -10.85 -23.75 -3.79
C PRO A 190 -11.00 -22.40 -4.50
N THR A 191 -10.72 -22.32 -5.79
CA THR A 191 -11.08 -21.16 -6.61
C THR A 191 -12.53 -21.29 -7.08
N ALA A 192 -13.28 -20.19 -7.08
CA ALA A 192 -14.63 -20.11 -7.61
C ALA A 192 -14.67 -19.11 -8.78
N LYS A 193 -15.45 -19.42 -9.82
CA LYS A 193 -15.62 -18.58 -11.00
C LYS A 193 -17.09 -18.50 -11.41
N MET A 194 -17.60 -17.29 -11.51
CA MET A 194 -18.93 -16.92 -11.97
C MET A 194 -18.81 -16.25 -13.34
N ALA A 195 -19.09 -17.00 -14.39
CA ALA A 195 -19.17 -16.47 -15.74
C ALA A 195 -20.64 -16.18 -16.11
N ILE A 196 -20.88 -15.08 -16.81
CA ILE A 196 -22.20 -14.71 -17.32
C ILE A 196 -22.14 -14.84 -18.84
N ALA A 197 -22.92 -15.76 -19.42
CA ALA A 197 -22.83 -16.06 -20.85
C ALA A 197 -23.29 -14.89 -21.73
N ASN A 198 -24.27 -14.11 -21.25
CA ASN A 198 -24.77 -12.91 -21.93
C ASN A 198 -25.05 -11.84 -20.86
N LEU A 199 -24.19 -10.82 -20.76
CA LEU A 199 -24.41 -9.65 -19.92
C LEU A 199 -24.96 -8.52 -20.81
N PRO A 200 -26.25 -8.13 -20.69
CA PRO A 200 -26.78 -7.01 -21.47
C PRO A 200 -26.14 -5.70 -21.00
N GLU A 201 -26.14 -4.67 -21.85
CA GLU A 201 -25.64 -3.31 -21.48
C GLU A 201 -26.41 -2.71 -20.30
N LYS A 202 -27.71 -3.04 -20.19
CA LYS A 202 -28.57 -2.68 -19.07
C LYS A 202 -29.32 -3.90 -18.57
N LEU A 203 -29.42 -4.03 -17.24
CA LEU A 203 -30.26 -5.02 -16.61
C LEU A 203 -31.63 -4.40 -16.33
N ILE A 204 -32.66 -4.78 -17.08
CA ILE A 204 -34.04 -4.27 -16.94
C ILE A 204 -34.96 -5.39 -16.43
N ILE A 205 -36.17 -5.06 -15.96
CA ILE A 205 -37.17 -6.07 -15.63
C ILE A 205 -37.42 -6.97 -16.86
N GLY A 206 -37.32 -8.29 -16.67
CA GLY A 206 -37.41 -9.31 -17.70
C GLY A 206 -36.06 -9.74 -18.30
N SER A 207 -34.95 -9.02 -18.03
CA SER A 207 -33.61 -9.45 -18.45
C SER A 207 -33.26 -10.80 -17.85
N LYS A 208 -32.65 -11.68 -18.66
CA LYS A 208 -32.21 -13.01 -18.25
C LYS A 208 -30.69 -13.09 -18.26
N LEU A 209 -30.11 -13.48 -17.12
CA LEU A 209 -28.69 -13.76 -16.99
C LEU A 209 -28.49 -15.26 -16.88
N GLN A 210 -27.69 -15.82 -17.79
CA GLN A 210 -27.27 -17.21 -17.72
C GLN A 210 -25.89 -17.28 -17.09
N PHE A 211 -25.81 -17.90 -15.92
CA PHE A 211 -24.59 -18.12 -15.17
C PHE A 211 -24.02 -19.51 -15.48
N THR A 212 -22.72 -19.53 -15.75
CA THR A 212 -21.86 -20.72 -15.73
C THR A 212 -20.94 -20.59 -14.53
N LEU A 213 -21.13 -21.47 -13.55
CA LEU A 213 -20.47 -21.42 -12.26
C LEU A 213 -19.54 -22.62 -12.17
N THR A 214 -18.27 -22.38 -11.90
CA THR A 214 -17.25 -23.43 -11.83
C THR A 214 -16.36 -23.20 -10.64
N ALA A 215 -15.81 -24.26 -10.07
CA ALA A 215 -14.75 -24.18 -9.07
C ALA A 215 -13.68 -25.23 -9.34
N SER A 216 -12.48 -24.97 -8.84
CA SER A 216 -11.37 -25.92 -8.87
C SER A 216 -10.59 -25.84 -7.58
N ASP A 217 -9.95 -26.92 -7.19
CA ASP A 217 -9.13 -26.97 -5.99
C ASP A 217 -7.73 -27.47 -6.38
N ALA A 218 -6.70 -26.78 -5.92
CA ALA A 218 -5.31 -27.05 -6.27
C ALA A 218 -4.68 -28.15 -5.41
N ASP A 219 -5.16 -28.35 -4.17
CA ASP A 219 -4.64 -29.34 -3.22
C ASP A 219 -5.72 -30.31 -2.69
N GLY A 220 -6.89 -30.32 -3.33
CA GLY A 220 -8.03 -31.15 -2.94
C GLY A 220 -9.10 -31.29 -4.04
N GLN A 221 -10.35 -31.47 -3.60
CA GLN A 221 -11.52 -31.52 -4.49
C GLN A 221 -12.63 -30.61 -3.98
N VAL A 222 -13.33 -29.94 -4.90
CA VAL A 222 -14.54 -29.19 -4.59
C VAL A 222 -15.66 -30.15 -4.19
N THR A 223 -16.21 -29.99 -2.99
CA THR A 223 -17.32 -30.81 -2.47
C THR A 223 -18.68 -30.14 -2.54
N ASN A 224 -18.71 -28.81 -2.63
CA ASN A 224 -19.96 -28.05 -2.68
C ASN A 224 -19.80 -26.74 -3.46
N LEU A 225 -20.78 -26.46 -4.31
CA LEU A 225 -21.06 -25.15 -4.88
C LEU A 225 -22.43 -24.67 -4.40
N GLU A 226 -22.51 -23.45 -3.89
CA GLU A 226 -23.75 -22.81 -3.46
C GLU A 226 -23.90 -21.45 -4.14
N PHE A 227 -24.95 -21.29 -4.96
CA PHE A 227 -25.26 -20.04 -5.65
C PHE A 227 -26.45 -19.33 -4.99
N LYS A 228 -26.23 -18.09 -4.57
CA LYS A 228 -27.20 -17.25 -3.88
C LYS A 228 -27.58 -16.02 -4.70
N VAL A 229 -28.84 -15.62 -4.59
CA VAL A 229 -29.35 -14.32 -5.05
C VAL A 229 -29.90 -13.59 -3.83
N ASN A 230 -29.37 -12.41 -3.51
CA ASN A 230 -29.73 -11.62 -2.32
C ASN A 230 -29.73 -12.48 -1.03
N ASN A 231 -28.64 -13.23 -0.83
CA ASN A 231 -28.42 -14.20 0.26
C ASN A 231 -29.33 -15.44 0.29
N ALA A 232 -30.32 -15.56 -0.61
CA ALA A 232 -31.13 -16.76 -0.73
C ALA A 232 -30.46 -17.77 -1.67
N VAL A 233 -30.26 -19.01 -1.22
CA VAL A 233 -29.73 -20.09 -2.08
C VAL A 233 -30.75 -20.40 -3.18
N VAL A 234 -30.34 -20.24 -4.43
CA VAL A 234 -31.19 -20.51 -5.61
C VAL A 234 -30.74 -21.73 -6.39
N ALA A 235 -29.49 -22.14 -6.24
CA ALA A 235 -28.95 -23.39 -6.79
C ALA A 235 -27.77 -23.88 -5.96
N SER A 236 -27.54 -25.20 -5.96
CA SER A 236 -26.36 -25.82 -5.39
C SER A 236 -25.95 -27.07 -6.16
N SER A 237 -24.69 -27.48 -6.03
CA SER A 237 -24.13 -28.67 -6.66
C SER A 237 -23.11 -29.31 -5.73
N THR A 238 -23.02 -30.64 -5.76
CA THR A 238 -21.91 -31.40 -5.12
C THR A 238 -20.75 -31.64 -6.10
N GLY A 239 -20.89 -31.19 -7.34
CA GLY A 239 -19.85 -31.19 -8.36
C GLY A 239 -19.15 -29.84 -8.47
N ALA A 240 -18.08 -29.82 -9.27
CA ALA A 240 -17.24 -28.64 -9.50
C ALA A 240 -17.85 -27.62 -10.48
N ASP A 241 -19.04 -27.88 -11.03
CA ASP A 241 -19.76 -26.96 -11.91
C ASP A 241 -21.28 -26.97 -11.67
N LEU A 242 -21.94 -25.87 -12.06
CA LEU A 242 -23.37 -25.78 -12.28
C LEU A 242 -23.73 -24.63 -13.24
N SER A 243 -24.93 -24.68 -13.81
CA SER A 243 -25.49 -23.56 -14.59
C SER A 243 -26.82 -23.11 -14.00
N TYR A 244 -27.06 -21.80 -13.99
CA TYR A 244 -28.30 -21.21 -13.47
C TYR A 244 -28.74 -20.03 -14.32
N THR A 245 -30.03 -19.93 -14.61
CA THR A 245 -30.60 -18.77 -15.31
C THR A 245 -31.44 -17.96 -14.34
N TRP A 246 -31.05 -16.70 -14.14
CA TRP A 246 -31.79 -15.73 -13.34
C TRP A 246 -32.59 -14.78 -14.24
N GLU A 247 -33.78 -14.38 -13.81
CA GLU A 247 -34.61 -13.37 -14.48
C GLU A 247 -34.85 -12.19 -13.54
N ALA A 248 -34.63 -10.97 -14.04
CA ALA A 248 -34.86 -9.75 -13.29
C ALA A 248 -36.37 -9.49 -13.11
N VAL A 249 -36.85 -9.47 -11.87
CA VAL A 249 -38.28 -9.31 -11.56
C VAL A 249 -38.63 -8.01 -10.83
N ALA A 250 -37.62 -7.26 -10.36
CA ALA A 250 -37.81 -6.03 -9.61
C ALA A 250 -36.63 -5.06 -9.84
N LEU A 251 -36.88 -3.75 -9.69
CA LEU A 251 -35.85 -2.71 -9.71
C LEU A 251 -34.96 -2.76 -8.46
N GLY A 252 -33.74 -2.24 -8.59
CA GLY A 252 -32.79 -2.10 -7.48
C GLY A 252 -31.58 -3.04 -7.58
N ALA A 253 -30.72 -2.98 -6.57
CA ALA A 253 -29.52 -3.80 -6.52
C ALA A 253 -29.87 -5.28 -6.30
N VAL A 254 -29.17 -6.16 -7.01
CA VAL A 254 -29.21 -7.62 -6.87
C VAL A 254 -27.80 -8.15 -6.70
N THR A 255 -27.58 -8.91 -5.64
CA THR A 255 -26.28 -9.51 -5.32
C THR A 255 -26.32 -11.01 -5.60
N PHE A 256 -25.37 -11.48 -6.41
CA PHE A 256 -25.12 -12.88 -6.72
C PHE A 256 -23.89 -13.34 -5.95
N THR A 257 -23.96 -14.47 -5.23
CA THR A 257 -22.82 -15.02 -4.50
C THR A 257 -22.66 -16.49 -4.86
N LEU A 258 -21.46 -16.88 -5.31
CA LEU A 258 -21.03 -18.25 -5.51
C LEU A 258 -20.08 -18.62 -4.37
N ALA A 259 -20.45 -19.59 -3.53
CA ALA A 259 -19.57 -20.17 -2.54
C ALA A 259 -19.11 -21.55 -3.01
N ALA A 260 -17.80 -21.80 -3.00
CA ALA A 260 -17.19 -23.10 -3.25
C ALA A 260 -16.55 -23.61 -1.96
N THR A 261 -16.79 -24.89 -1.62
CA THR A 261 -16.20 -25.55 -0.45
C THR A 261 -15.39 -26.76 -0.91
N ASP A 262 -14.19 -26.95 -0.37
CA ASP A 262 -13.34 -28.11 -0.66
C ASP A 262 -13.61 -29.30 0.27
N ASP A 263 -12.81 -30.36 0.14
CA ASP A 263 -12.88 -31.60 0.91
C ASP A 263 -12.29 -31.47 2.33
N LYS A 264 -11.61 -30.36 2.63
CA LYS A 264 -11.07 -30.04 3.95
C LYS A 264 -11.83 -28.90 4.65
N GLY A 265 -12.93 -28.44 4.05
CA GLY A 265 -13.86 -27.46 4.60
C GLY A 265 -13.47 -25.99 4.41
N ALA A 266 -12.43 -25.66 3.63
CA ALA A 266 -12.18 -24.26 3.31
C ALA A 266 -13.17 -23.78 2.24
N VAL A 267 -13.53 -22.50 2.34
CA VAL A 267 -14.59 -21.88 1.54
C VAL A 267 -14.03 -20.65 0.85
N THR A 268 -14.29 -20.56 -0.45
CA THR A 268 -14.08 -19.34 -1.23
C THR A 268 -15.41 -18.82 -1.72
N THR A 269 -15.59 -17.51 -1.67
CA THR A 269 -16.79 -16.84 -2.19
C THR A 269 -16.43 -15.86 -3.28
N GLU A 270 -17.10 -15.95 -4.43
CA GLU A 270 -17.15 -14.88 -5.43
C GLU A 270 -18.52 -14.19 -5.32
N THR A 271 -18.54 -12.86 -5.30
CA THR A 271 -19.79 -12.09 -5.31
C THR A 271 -19.82 -11.15 -6.52
N ARG A 272 -21.01 -10.87 -7.05
CA ARG A 272 -21.23 -9.83 -8.07
C ARG A 272 -22.50 -9.09 -7.73
N THR A 273 -22.48 -7.76 -7.79
CA THR A 273 -23.69 -6.96 -7.58
C THR A 273 -24.02 -6.17 -8.83
N PHE A 274 -25.24 -6.35 -9.34
CA PHE A 274 -25.78 -5.58 -10.46
C PHE A 274 -26.95 -4.73 -10.00
N THR A 275 -27.29 -3.69 -10.75
CA THR A 275 -28.50 -2.89 -10.50
C THR A 275 -29.50 -3.12 -11.62
N VAL A 276 -30.72 -3.52 -11.28
CA VAL A 276 -31.85 -3.57 -12.22
C VAL A 276 -32.46 -2.17 -12.33
N VAL A 277 -32.49 -1.64 -13.55
CA VAL A 277 -32.98 -0.29 -13.87
C VAL A 277 -34.27 -0.34 -14.70
N ASP A 278 -34.94 0.80 -14.81
CA ASP A 278 -36.09 0.94 -15.72
C ASP A 278 -35.63 0.96 -17.19
N ASN A 279 -36.45 0.44 -18.09
CA ASN A 279 -36.18 0.39 -19.53
C ASN A 279 -36.64 1.67 -20.27
N SER A 280 -37.06 2.71 -19.56
CA SER A 280 -37.33 3.99 -20.19
C SER A 280 -36.04 4.59 -20.75
N GLU A 281 -35.99 4.80 -22.07
CA GLU A 281 -34.99 5.72 -22.61
C GLU A 281 -35.22 7.11 -22.02
N PRO A 282 -34.15 7.80 -21.57
CA PRO A 282 -34.24 9.19 -21.17
C PRO A 282 -34.89 9.98 -22.31
N PRO A 283 -35.92 10.81 -22.06
CA PRO A 283 -36.36 11.80 -23.03
C PRO A 283 -35.17 12.59 -23.59
N ALA A 284 -35.25 13.08 -24.83
CA ALA A 284 -34.18 13.83 -25.49
C ALA A 284 -33.69 15.08 -24.71
N ASP A 285 -34.42 15.49 -23.67
CA ASP A 285 -34.12 16.64 -22.80
C ASP A 285 -33.42 16.27 -21.47
N VAL A 286 -32.98 15.02 -21.28
CA VAL A 286 -32.32 14.62 -20.01
C VAL A 286 -30.88 15.09 -19.94
N ASN A 287 -30.58 15.80 -18.85
CA ASN A 287 -29.25 16.33 -18.56
C ASN A 287 -28.36 15.28 -17.88
N CYS A 288 -27.65 14.46 -18.67
CA CYS A 288 -26.66 13.50 -18.16
C CYS A 288 -25.31 14.14 -17.76
N ARG A 289 -25.22 15.47 -17.63
CA ARG A 289 -23.96 16.15 -17.35
C ARG A 289 -23.51 15.86 -15.90
N PRO A 290 -22.25 15.43 -15.69
CA PRO A 290 -21.67 15.32 -14.34
C PRO A 290 -21.78 16.62 -13.55
N ALA A 291 -22.11 16.52 -12.26
CA ALA A 291 -22.24 17.69 -11.41
C ALA A 291 -20.95 18.53 -11.40
N GLY A 292 -21.09 19.83 -11.62
CA GLY A 292 -19.99 20.79 -11.61
C GLY A 292 -19.12 20.80 -12.87
N LEU A 293 -19.42 19.96 -13.87
CA LEU A 293 -18.75 20.02 -15.16
C LEU A 293 -19.27 21.23 -15.94
N TYR A 294 -18.34 22.07 -16.38
CA TYR A 294 -18.58 23.19 -17.28
C TYR A 294 -19.05 22.67 -18.64
N GLN A 295 -20.08 23.34 -19.17
CA GLN A 295 -20.55 23.13 -20.53
C GLN A 295 -20.40 24.44 -21.31
N THR A 296 -19.92 24.33 -22.53
CA THR A 296 -19.79 25.47 -23.44
C THR A 296 -21.16 26.10 -23.72
N PRO A 297 -21.34 27.41 -23.43
CA PRO A 297 -22.61 28.08 -23.66
C PRO A 297 -23.09 27.95 -25.12
N GLY A 298 -24.36 27.56 -25.29
CA GLY A 298 -24.98 27.40 -26.61
C GLY A 298 -24.59 26.12 -27.37
N VAL A 299 -23.80 25.22 -26.78
CA VAL A 299 -23.44 23.92 -27.38
C VAL A 299 -24.21 22.81 -26.67
N THR A 300 -24.96 22.00 -27.43
CA THR A 300 -25.62 20.79 -26.92
C THR A 300 -24.62 19.63 -26.93
N VAL A 301 -23.98 19.37 -25.80
CA VAL A 301 -22.99 18.29 -25.67
C VAL A 301 -23.71 16.96 -25.39
N PRO A 302 -23.40 15.88 -26.14
CA PRO A 302 -24.08 14.58 -26.00
C PRO A 302 -23.56 13.78 -24.79
N TYR A 303 -23.64 14.35 -23.58
CA TYR A 303 -23.16 13.71 -22.34
C TYR A 303 -23.74 12.31 -22.12
N CYS A 304 -24.98 12.07 -22.51
CA CYS A 304 -25.64 10.78 -22.33
C CYS A 304 -24.99 9.62 -23.10
N THR A 305 -24.05 9.90 -24.01
CA THR A 305 -23.23 8.86 -24.68
C THR A 305 -22.19 8.24 -23.75
N VAL A 306 -21.80 8.95 -22.68
CA VAL A 306 -20.78 8.50 -21.72
C VAL A 306 -21.33 8.48 -20.29
N TYR A 307 -22.38 9.24 -20.00
CA TYR A 307 -22.94 9.38 -18.65
C TYR A 307 -24.41 8.96 -18.57
N ASP A 308 -24.84 8.51 -17.39
CA ASP A 308 -26.24 8.31 -17.03
C ASP A 308 -26.91 9.61 -16.58
N GLU A 309 -28.20 9.54 -16.26
CA GLU A 309 -29.01 10.71 -15.88
C GLU A 309 -28.58 11.33 -14.53
N GLN A 310 -27.81 10.59 -13.72
CA GLN A 310 -27.24 11.09 -12.47
C GLN A 310 -25.83 11.66 -12.68
N GLY A 311 -25.32 11.66 -13.92
CA GLY A 311 -23.97 12.10 -14.26
C GLY A 311 -22.90 11.07 -13.86
N ARG A 312 -23.25 9.80 -13.67
CA ARG A 312 -22.29 8.70 -13.51
C ARG A 312 -21.87 8.15 -14.85
N GLU A 313 -20.63 7.72 -14.94
CA GLU A 313 -20.04 7.23 -16.16
C GLU A 313 -20.47 5.80 -16.46
N LYS A 314 -20.76 5.55 -17.73
CA LYS A 314 -21.05 4.23 -18.30
C LYS A 314 -19.74 3.57 -18.70
N MET A 315 -19.39 2.48 -18.01
CA MET A 315 -18.13 1.74 -18.16
C MET A 315 -18.34 0.23 -18.30
N GLY A 316 -19.58 -0.22 -18.52
CA GLY A 316 -19.96 -1.64 -18.47
C GLY A 316 -20.56 -2.03 -17.10
N LEU A 317 -21.46 -3.03 -17.09
CA LEU A 317 -22.20 -3.44 -15.89
C LEU A 317 -21.31 -4.07 -14.80
N ASP A 318 -20.17 -4.63 -15.18
CA ASP A 318 -19.17 -5.25 -14.31
C ASP A 318 -18.08 -4.28 -13.83
N HIS A 319 -18.11 -3.02 -14.30
CA HIS A 319 -17.16 -1.97 -13.96
C HIS A 319 -17.85 -0.76 -13.31
N PRO A 320 -18.31 -0.87 -12.05
CA PRO A 320 -19.04 0.21 -11.38
C PRO A 320 -18.15 1.41 -11.00
N ARG A 321 -16.83 1.31 -11.17
CA ARG A 321 -15.83 2.35 -10.85
C ARG A 321 -14.68 2.29 -11.85
N ARG A 322 -13.97 3.41 -11.98
CA ARG A 322 -12.82 3.52 -12.87
C ARG A 322 -11.65 2.67 -12.37
N VAL A 323 -11.08 1.94 -13.31
CA VAL A 323 -9.78 1.28 -13.25
C VAL A 323 -8.99 1.81 -14.45
N ILE A 324 -8.05 2.71 -14.20
CA ILE A 324 -7.36 3.51 -15.23
C ILE A 324 -5.87 3.12 -15.27
N GLY A 325 -5.44 2.49 -16.37
CA GLY A 325 -4.04 2.12 -16.55
C GLY A 325 -3.30 3.08 -17.47
N TYR A 326 -2.14 3.59 -17.04
CA TYR A 326 -1.20 4.21 -17.97
C TYR A 326 -0.46 3.13 -18.77
N PHE A 327 -0.55 3.21 -20.10
CA PHE A 327 0.18 2.37 -21.05
C PHE A 327 1.34 3.17 -21.63
N THR A 328 2.57 2.71 -21.42
CA THR A 328 3.77 3.41 -21.87
C THR A 328 4.25 2.94 -23.23
N SER A 329 4.56 3.89 -24.10
CA SER A 329 4.92 3.64 -25.51
C SER A 329 6.32 3.06 -25.70
N TRP A 330 7.18 3.15 -24.69
CA TRP A 330 8.59 2.76 -24.79
C TRP A 330 8.86 1.29 -24.49
N ARG A 331 7.91 0.55 -23.91
CA ARG A 331 8.04 -0.91 -23.65
C ARG A 331 7.69 -1.76 -24.86
N ASN A 332 8.13 -1.32 -26.02
CA ASN A 332 7.81 -1.94 -27.32
C ASN A 332 8.77 -3.07 -27.74
N GLY A 333 9.79 -3.38 -26.93
CA GLY A 333 10.75 -4.48 -27.14
C GLY A 333 11.89 -4.18 -28.12
N ALA A 334 11.93 -3.01 -28.76
CA ALA A 334 12.96 -2.69 -29.76
C ALA A 334 14.38 -2.60 -29.17
N ASN A 335 14.51 -2.39 -27.87
CA ASN A 335 15.79 -2.34 -27.15
C ASN A 335 16.26 -3.70 -26.62
N GLY A 336 15.56 -4.79 -26.93
CA GLY A 336 15.88 -6.15 -26.45
C GLY A 336 15.39 -6.48 -25.04
N GLN A 337 14.80 -5.51 -24.32
CA GLN A 337 14.12 -5.78 -23.06
C GLN A 337 12.77 -6.46 -23.32
N PRO A 338 12.19 -7.15 -22.31
CA PRO A 338 10.84 -7.66 -22.43
C PRO A 338 9.83 -6.56 -22.77
N SER A 339 8.98 -6.82 -23.76
CA SER A 339 7.92 -5.90 -24.18
C SER A 339 6.68 -6.02 -23.31
N TYR A 340 5.94 -4.92 -23.17
CA TYR A 340 4.56 -4.90 -22.73
C TYR A 340 3.75 -4.15 -23.79
N LEU A 341 2.98 -4.89 -24.58
CA LEU A 341 2.26 -4.40 -25.74
C LEU A 341 0.75 -4.27 -25.45
N VAL A 342 0.02 -3.70 -26.40
CA VAL A 342 -1.42 -3.42 -26.24
C VAL A 342 -2.25 -4.71 -26.06
N ASN A 343 -1.79 -5.84 -26.59
CA ASN A 343 -2.42 -7.14 -26.38
C ASN A 343 -2.21 -7.72 -24.98
N ASP A 344 -1.23 -7.21 -24.22
CA ASP A 344 -0.93 -7.65 -22.86
C ASP A 344 -1.77 -6.91 -21.81
N ILE A 345 -2.49 -5.87 -22.23
CA ILE A 345 -3.41 -5.12 -21.37
C ILE A 345 -4.56 -6.05 -20.93
N PRO A 346 -4.93 -6.07 -19.63
CA PRO A 346 -6.07 -6.83 -19.14
C PRO A 346 -7.40 -6.12 -19.46
N TRP A 347 -7.77 -6.08 -20.74
CA TRP A 347 -8.91 -5.32 -21.28
C TRP A 347 -10.26 -5.60 -20.59
N ASP A 348 -10.44 -6.80 -20.04
CA ASP A 348 -11.63 -7.22 -19.31
C ASP A 348 -11.71 -6.72 -17.86
N LYS A 349 -10.67 -6.02 -17.38
CA LYS A 349 -10.54 -5.57 -15.98
C LYS A 349 -10.28 -4.08 -15.85
N ILE A 350 -10.18 -3.37 -16.98
CA ILE A 350 -9.90 -1.94 -17.03
C ILE A 350 -11.08 -1.21 -17.64
N THR A 351 -11.20 0.07 -17.30
CA THR A 351 -12.21 0.97 -17.86
C THR A 351 -11.60 2.00 -18.79
N HIS A 352 -10.35 2.37 -18.53
CA HIS A 352 -9.66 3.45 -19.23
C HIS A 352 -8.19 3.11 -19.44
N ILE A 353 -7.66 3.55 -20.57
CA ILE A 353 -6.23 3.52 -20.90
C ILE A 353 -5.78 4.95 -21.19
N ASN A 354 -4.78 5.40 -20.45
CA ASN A 354 -4.07 6.63 -20.74
C ASN A 354 -2.77 6.28 -21.49
N TYR A 355 -2.66 6.66 -22.77
CA TYR A 355 -1.48 6.39 -23.57
C TYR A 355 -0.37 7.41 -23.29
N ALA A 356 0.75 6.94 -22.76
CA ALA A 356 1.91 7.72 -22.36
C ALA A 356 3.09 7.59 -23.36
N PHE A 357 3.62 8.67 -23.93
CA PHE A 357 3.08 10.03 -23.92
C PHE A 357 3.08 10.62 -25.33
N ALA A 358 2.18 11.57 -25.53
CA ALA A 358 2.33 12.61 -26.54
C ALA A 358 2.96 13.85 -25.88
N HIS A 359 3.42 14.80 -26.69
CA HIS A 359 4.03 16.04 -26.22
C HIS A 359 3.50 17.27 -26.98
N VAL A 360 3.93 18.45 -26.54
CA VAL A 360 3.70 19.71 -27.25
C VAL A 360 4.90 20.00 -28.17
N ASP A 361 4.68 20.00 -29.48
CA ASP A 361 5.74 20.23 -30.46
C ASP A 361 6.11 21.73 -30.60
N ALA A 362 7.10 22.02 -31.45
CA ALA A 362 7.56 23.38 -31.73
C ALA A 362 6.49 24.30 -32.37
N ASN A 363 5.40 23.74 -32.91
CA ASN A 363 4.27 24.50 -33.46
C ASN A 363 3.12 24.63 -32.45
N ASN A 364 3.33 24.21 -31.20
CA ASN A 364 2.31 24.15 -30.14
C ASN A 364 1.20 23.12 -30.42
N HIS A 365 1.49 22.05 -31.16
CA HIS A 365 0.54 20.98 -31.45
C HIS A 365 0.80 19.74 -30.58
N VAL A 366 -0.26 18.97 -30.32
CA VAL A 366 -0.14 17.60 -29.79
C VAL A 366 0.58 16.74 -30.83
N SER A 367 1.66 16.07 -30.42
CA SER A 367 2.54 15.30 -31.30
C SER A 367 3.06 14.03 -30.64
N ILE A 368 3.45 13.07 -31.48
CA ILE A 368 4.12 11.80 -31.13
C ILE A 368 5.45 11.69 -31.90
N GLY A 369 6.08 12.82 -32.21
CA GLY A 369 7.16 12.91 -33.19
C GLY A 369 6.68 12.73 -34.64
N ASP A 370 7.57 12.33 -35.54
CA ASP A 370 7.19 12.01 -36.93
C ASP A 370 6.37 10.69 -36.97
N PRO A 371 5.07 10.75 -37.29
CA PRO A 371 4.22 9.56 -37.31
C PRO A 371 4.58 8.57 -38.44
N ASN A 372 5.38 8.99 -39.42
CA ASN A 372 5.86 8.16 -40.52
C ASN A 372 7.28 7.65 -40.31
N ALA A 373 7.96 8.06 -39.23
CA ALA A 373 9.30 7.56 -38.92
C ALA A 373 9.26 6.05 -38.75
N VAL A 374 10.23 5.35 -39.33
CA VAL A 374 10.38 3.90 -39.15
C VAL A 374 10.62 3.63 -37.68
N GLY A 375 9.81 2.76 -37.07
CA GLY A 375 9.93 2.44 -35.65
C GLY A 375 9.29 3.47 -34.72
N ASN A 376 8.46 4.41 -35.22
CA ASN A 376 7.56 5.14 -34.33
C ASN A 376 6.57 4.14 -33.69
N PRO A 377 6.59 3.94 -32.36
CA PRO A 377 5.82 2.88 -31.72
C PRO A 377 4.32 3.15 -31.76
N ALA A 378 3.89 4.42 -31.84
CA ALA A 378 2.49 4.77 -31.89
C ALA A 378 1.83 4.40 -33.23
N THR A 379 2.46 4.72 -34.37
CA THR A 379 1.79 4.64 -35.69
C THR A 379 2.55 3.91 -36.80
N ASN A 380 3.81 3.52 -36.60
CA ASN A 380 4.63 2.94 -37.67
C ASN A 380 5.62 1.86 -37.18
N MET A 381 5.18 1.05 -36.22
CA MET A 381 5.87 -0.14 -35.73
C MET A 381 5.01 -1.40 -35.93
N GLU A 382 5.66 -2.55 -36.07
CA GLU A 382 5.03 -3.87 -36.15
C GLU A 382 5.74 -4.84 -35.20
N TRP A 383 5.03 -5.87 -34.75
CA TRP A 383 5.57 -6.93 -33.90
C TRP A 383 5.32 -8.32 -34.54
N PRO A 384 6.03 -8.67 -35.62
CA PRO A 384 5.81 -9.93 -36.32
C PRO A 384 6.02 -11.14 -35.41
N GLY A 385 5.08 -12.07 -35.42
CA GLY A 385 5.17 -13.31 -34.64
C GLY A 385 4.71 -13.19 -33.18
N VAL A 386 4.34 -12.00 -32.70
CA VAL A 386 3.72 -11.83 -31.39
C VAL A 386 2.20 -12.03 -31.52
N ALA A 387 1.70 -13.11 -30.94
CA ALA A 387 0.29 -13.46 -30.99
C ALA A 387 -0.58 -12.37 -30.35
N GLY A 388 -1.65 -11.95 -31.01
CA GLY A 388 -2.55 -10.89 -30.54
C GLY A 388 -2.11 -9.48 -30.92
N ALA A 389 -0.84 -9.28 -31.29
CA ALA A 389 -0.27 -8.02 -31.77
C ALA A 389 -0.34 -7.85 -33.30
N GLU A 390 -1.09 -8.71 -34.00
CA GLU A 390 -1.32 -8.56 -35.43
C GLU A 390 -2.14 -7.29 -35.70
N LEU A 391 -1.70 -6.48 -36.64
CA LEU A 391 -2.32 -5.20 -36.95
C LEU A 391 -3.62 -5.39 -37.75
N ASP A 392 -4.62 -4.54 -37.48
CA ASP A 392 -5.81 -4.39 -38.31
C ASP A 392 -5.44 -3.70 -39.64
N PRO A 393 -5.48 -4.41 -40.79
CA PRO A 393 -5.06 -3.85 -42.07
C PRO A 393 -6.04 -2.81 -42.63
N THR A 394 -7.21 -2.62 -42.01
CA THR A 394 -8.20 -1.62 -42.44
C THR A 394 -7.90 -0.21 -41.92
N LEU A 395 -7.00 -0.08 -40.95
CA LEU A 395 -6.59 1.21 -40.40
C LEU A 395 -5.41 1.80 -41.20
N PRO A 396 -5.38 3.12 -41.45
CA PRO A 396 -4.33 3.77 -42.24
C PRO A 396 -3.02 4.02 -41.46
N TYR A 397 -2.85 3.37 -40.31
CA TYR A 397 -1.70 3.47 -39.42
C TYR A 397 -1.45 2.12 -38.73
N LYS A 398 -0.23 1.92 -38.24
CA LYS A 398 0.27 0.72 -37.56
C LYS A 398 0.47 1.00 -36.06
N GLY A 399 1.40 0.29 -35.41
CA GLY A 399 1.84 0.56 -34.04
C GLY A 399 0.75 0.36 -32.99
N HIS A 400 0.98 0.92 -31.81
CA HIS A 400 0.07 0.82 -30.67
C HIS A 400 -1.30 1.40 -30.98
N PHE A 401 -1.41 2.48 -31.77
CA PHE A 401 -2.71 3.09 -32.09
C PHE A 401 -3.59 2.18 -32.94
N ASN A 402 -2.98 1.38 -33.83
CA ASN A 402 -3.70 0.35 -34.55
C ASN A 402 -4.26 -0.70 -33.58
N LEU A 403 -3.41 -1.22 -32.69
CA LEU A 403 -3.81 -2.23 -31.71
C LEU A 403 -4.87 -1.71 -30.73
N LEU A 404 -4.75 -0.48 -30.23
CA LEU A 404 -5.76 0.12 -29.34
C LEU A 404 -7.12 0.15 -30.03
N ASN A 405 -7.19 0.57 -31.29
CA ASN A 405 -8.45 0.56 -32.04
C ASN A 405 -8.95 -0.86 -32.37
N LYS A 406 -8.05 -1.84 -32.61
CA LYS A 406 -8.41 -3.26 -32.77
C LYS A 406 -9.06 -3.81 -31.50
N TYR A 407 -8.50 -3.54 -30.32
CA TYR A 407 -9.00 -4.07 -29.05
C TYR A 407 -10.23 -3.30 -28.55
N LYS A 408 -10.35 -1.99 -28.76
CA LYS A 408 -11.60 -1.26 -28.47
C LYS A 408 -12.81 -1.78 -29.24
N LYS A 409 -12.63 -2.33 -30.45
CA LYS A 409 -13.72 -3.01 -31.17
C LYS A 409 -14.19 -4.29 -30.44
N GLN A 410 -13.32 -4.92 -29.65
CA GLN A 410 -13.63 -6.10 -28.84
C GLN A 410 -14.15 -5.73 -27.45
N TYR A 411 -13.70 -4.60 -26.91
CA TYR A 411 -14.05 -4.07 -25.59
C TYR A 411 -14.59 -2.62 -25.72
N PRO A 412 -15.82 -2.45 -26.24
CA PRO A 412 -16.35 -1.14 -26.64
C PRO A 412 -16.59 -0.17 -25.48
N ASP A 413 -16.68 -0.67 -24.24
CA ASP A 413 -16.86 0.15 -23.05
C ASP A 413 -15.55 0.77 -22.54
N VAL A 414 -14.39 0.25 -22.96
CA VAL A 414 -13.07 0.76 -22.55
C VAL A 414 -12.73 2.03 -23.31
N LYS A 415 -12.42 3.10 -22.57
CA LYS A 415 -12.05 4.40 -23.12
C LYS A 415 -10.53 4.53 -23.26
N THR A 416 -10.07 5.10 -24.36
CA THR A 416 -8.65 5.45 -24.55
C THR A 416 -8.49 6.96 -24.57
N LEU A 417 -7.61 7.50 -23.74
CA LEU A 417 -7.21 8.91 -23.75
C LEU A 417 -5.73 9.01 -24.15
N VAL A 418 -5.38 10.07 -24.86
CA VAL A 418 -3.98 10.43 -25.10
C VAL A 418 -3.51 11.32 -23.95
N SER A 419 -2.46 10.90 -23.24
CA SER A 419 -1.82 11.72 -22.22
C SER A 419 -0.73 12.58 -22.84
N VAL A 420 -0.81 13.90 -22.62
CA VAL A 420 0.13 14.88 -23.19
C VAL A 420 0.98 15.47 -22.07
N GLY A 421 2.29 15.31 -22.16
CA GLY A 421 3.27 15.85 -21.20
C GLY A 421 4.01 14.77 -20.42
N GLY A 422 3.72 14.68 -19.12
CA GLY A 422 4.51 13.92 -18.15
C GLY A 422 5.78 14.66 -17.75
N TRP A 423 6.49 14.13 -16.74
CA TRP A 423 7.70 14.75 -16.18
C TRP A 423 8.75 15.12 -17.24
N ALA A 424 9.07 14.19 -18.15
CA ALA A 424 10.13 14.39 -19.13
C ALA A 424 9.72 15.29 -20.30
N GLU A 425 8.46 15.30 -20.75
CA GLU A 425 8.04 16.01 -21.98
C GLU A 425 7.08 17.19 -21.71
N THR A 426 6.91 17.61 -20.45
CA THR A 426 6.15 18.82 -20.12
C THR A 426 6.73 20.09 -20.76
N GLY A 427 8.04 20.31 -20.64
CA GLY A 427 8.72 21.49 -21.21
C GLY A 427 9.58 21.19 -22.44
N GLY A 428 9.43 20.02 -23.05
CA GLY A 428 10.24 19.61 -24.19
C GLY A 428 9.71 18.35 -24.87
N TYR A 429 10.52 17.76 -25.73
CA TYR A 429 10.23 16.46 -26.36
C TYR A 429 11.53 15.77 -26.76
N PHE A 430 11.50 14.45 -26.96
CA PHE A 430 12.68 13.73 -27.45
C PHE A 430 12.80 13.78 -28.98
N GLY A 431 13.99 14.16 -29.45
CA GLY A 431 14.35 14.14 -30.88
C GLY A 431 14.61 12.72 -31.39
N SER A 432 14.81 12.57 -32.70
CA SER A 432 15.06 11.26 -33.32
C SER A 432 16.39 10.61 -32.91
N ASP A 433 17.31 11.38 -32.30
CA ASP A 433 18.57 10.89 -31.72
C ASP A 433 18.44 10.52 -30.23
N GLY A 434 17.24 10.63 -29.65
CA GLY A 434 16.96 10.37 -28.24
C GLY A 434 17.34 11.53 -27.31
N SER A 435 17.89 12.63 -27.82
CA SER A 435 18.19 13.82 -27.00
C SER A 435 16.92 14.63 -26.71
N ARG A 436 16.85 15.24 -25.53
CA ARG A 436 15.74 16.11 -25.17
C ARG A 436 15.88 17.49 -25.82
N VAL A 437 14.85 17.92 -26.54
CA VAL A 437 14.70 19.27 -27.07
C VAL A 437 13.90 20.12 -26.07
N ASN A 438 14.57 21.08 -25.44
CA ASN A 438 13.96 21.99 -24.46
C ASN A 438 13.17 23.12 -25.14
N SER A 439 12.08 22.78 -25.83
CA SER A 439 11.23 23.71 -26.58
C SER A 439 10.42 24.68 -25.68
N GLY A 440 10.31 24.35 -24.40
CA GLY A 440 9.43 24.97 -23.42
C GLY A 440 8.05 24.33 -23.33
N GLY A 441 7.67 23.43 -24.25
CA GLY A 441 6.44 22.63 -24.21
C GLY A 441 5.21 23.41 -23.73
N PHE A 442 4.54 22.90 -22.69
CA PHE A 442 3.39 23.57 -22.07
C PHE A 442 3.71 24.98 -21.56
N TYR A 443 4.90 25.24 -21.02
CA TYR A 443 5.25 26.55 -20.46
C TYR A 443 5.20 27.66 -21.52
N THR A 444 5.80 27.43 -22.69
CA THR A 444 5.83 28.42 -23.79
C THR A 444 4.53 28.43 -24.59
N MET A 445 3.88 27.27 -24.75
CA MET A 445 2.60 27.15 -25.42
C MET A 445 1.49 27.91 -24.68
N THR A 446 1.50 27.87 -23.35
CA THR A 446 0.48 28.54 -22.52
C THR A 446 0.85 29.98 -22.15
N THR A 447 2.14 30.27 -21.91
CA THR A 447 2.57 31.54 -21.31
C THR A 447 3.71 32.19 -22.09
N ASN A 448 3.50 33.44 -22.51
CA ASN A 448 4.49 34.26 -23.19
C ASN A 448 5.69 34.57 -22.27
N ALA A 449 6.80 35.02 -22.86
CA ALA A 449 8.00 35.38 -22.10
C ALA A 449 7.80 36.57 -21.14
N ASP A 450 6.78 37.41 -21.37
CA ASP A 450 6.40 38.52 -20.49
C ASP A 450 5.43 38.10 -19.36
N GLY A 451 5.08 36.82 -19.28
CA GLY A 451 4.14 36.27 -18.29
C GLY A 451 2.66 36.38 -18.69
N SER A 452 2.33 36.98 -19.85
CA SER A 452 0.96 37.02 -20.35
C SER A 452 0.52 35.69 -20.96
N VAL A 453 -0.79 35.48 -21.08
CA VAL A 453 -1.36 34.28 -21.71
C VAL A 453 -1.02 34.23 -23.20
N ASN A 454 -0.47 33.11 -23.66
CA ASN A 454 -0.22 32.85 -25.09
C ASN A 454 -1.48 32.28 -25.76
N GLN A 455 -2.42 33.15 -26.12
CA GLN A 455 -3.67 32.73 -26.75
C GLN A 455 -3.47 31.98 -28.08
N ALA A 456 -2.44 32.35 -28.85
CA ALA A 456 -2.14 31.71 -30.13
C ALA A 456 -1.67 30.27 -29.95
N GLY A 457 -0.73 30.03 -29.02
CA GLY A 457 -0.26 28.70 -28.65
C GLY A 457 -1.39 27.81 -28.11
N ILE A 458 -2.18 28.33 -27.17
CA ILE A 458 -3.34 27.63 -26.62
C ILE A 458 -4.36 27.25 -27.70
N ASN A 459 -4.65 28.16 -28.64
CA ASN A 459 -5.59 27.88 -29.72
C ASN A 459 -5.06 26.81 -30.69
N ALA A 460 -3.78 26.86 -31.03
CA ALA A 460 -3.12 25.84 -31.85
C ALA A 460 -3.17 24.47 -31.17
N PHE A 461 -2.82 24.42 -29.88
CA PHE A 461 -2.87 23.22 -29.07
C PHE A 461 -4.27 22.61 -29.02
N ALA A 462 -5.27 23.37 -28.59
CA ALA A 462 -6.64 22.88 -28.45
C ALA A 462 -7.22 22.36 -29.78
N THR A 463 -6.95 23.07 -30.88
CA THR A 463 -7.39 22.64 -32.22
C THR A 463 -6.68 21.36 -32.65
N SER A 464 -5.36 21.27 -32.42
CA SER A 464 -4.57 20.07 -32.77
C SER A 464 -4.97 18.86 -31.93
N ALA A 465 -5.33 19.05 -30.66
CA ALA A 465 -5.79 17.98 -29.77
C ALA A 465 -7.08 17.34 -30.30
N VAL A 466 -8.06 18.14 -30.69
CA VAL A 466 -9.29 17.65 -31.35
C VAL A 466 -8.99 16.92 -32.66
N ALA A 467 -8.08 17.47 -33.48
CA ALA A 467 -7.67 16.80 -34.72
C ALA A 467 -6.98 15.45 -34.45
N PHE A 468 -6.14 15.38 -33.42
CA PHE A 468 -5.41 14.18 -33.01
C PHE A 468 -6.36 13.07 -32.56
N ILE A 469 -7.27 13.36 -31.63
CA ILE A 469 -8.21 12.36 -31.11
C ILE A 469 -9.17 11.85 -32.20
N ARG A 470 -9.61 12.72 -33.12
CA ARG A 470 -10.42 12.32 -34.27
C ARG A 470 -9.64 11.43 -35.24
N LYS A 471 -8.38 11.78 -35.52
CA LYS A 471 -7.53 11.03 -36.46
C LYS A 471 -7.23 9.61 -35.98
N TYR A 472 -6.94 9.45 -34.69
CA TYR A 472 -6.50 8.18 -34.12
C TYR A 472 -7.58 7.48 -33.27
N GLY A 473 -8.80 8.04 -33.23
CA GLY A 473 -9.95 7.41 -32.59
C GLY A 473 -9.93 7.42 -31.07
N PHE A 474 -9.24 8.36 -30.41
CA PHE A 474 -9.28 8.50 -28.94
C PHE A 474 -10.62 9.07 -28.45
N ASP A 475 -10.93 8.78 -27.18
CA ASP A 475 -12.17 9.16 -26.50
C ASP A 475 -12.02 10.43 -25.67
N GLY A 476 -10.78 10.92 -25.53
CA GLY A 476 -10.49 12.15 -24.81
C GLY A 476 -9.00 12.49 -24.80
N VAL A 477 -8.70 13.55 -24.06
CA VAL A 477 -7.34 14.05 -23.84
C VAL A 477 -7.09 14.11 -22.34
N ASP A 478 -5.96 13.57 -21.91
CA ASP A 478 -5.45 13.68 -20.55
C ASP A 478 -4.28 14.66 -20.55
N ILE A 479 -4.37 15.71 -19.73
CA ILE A 479 -3.31 16.72 -19.64
C ILE A 479 -2.44 16.42 -18.43
N ASP A 480 -1.18 16.09 -18.69
CA ASP A 480 -0.17 15.80 -17.69
C ASP A 480 0.90 16.91 -17.70
N TYR A 481 0.48 18.10 -17.25
CA TYR A 481 1.35 19.28 -17.19
C TYR A 481 2.04 19.32 -15.82
N GLU A 482 3.34 19.02 -15.80
CA GLU A 482 4.16 18.92 -14.59
C GLU A 482 5.22 20.05 -14.45
N TYR A 483 4.94 21.22 -13.86
CA TYR A 483 3.67 21.65 -13.28
C TYR A 483 3.37 23.14 -13.57
N PRO A 484 2.08 23.54 -13.73
CA PRO A 484 1.65 24.93 -13.78
C PRO A 484 1.62 25.59 -12.38
N SER A 485 2.64 25.34 -11.56
CA SER A 485 2.74 25.86 -10.20
C SER A 485 3.60 27.12 -10.16
N SER A 486 3.20 28.10 -9.36
CA SER A 486 3.99 29.31 -9.11
C SER A 486 5.14 29.10 -8.12
N MET A 487 5.28 27.90 -7.54
CA MET A 487 6.43 27.54 -6.70
C MET A 487 7.73 27.55 -7.51
N ALA A 488 8.83 28.00 -6.90
CA ALA A 488 10.14 27.99 -7.56
C ALA A 488 10.59 26.55 -7.81
N ASP A 489 11.30 26.31 -8.93
CA ASP A 489 11.97 25.02 -9.18
C ASP A 489 11.03 23.80 -9.03
N SER A 490 9.77 23.94 -9.44
CA SER A 490 8.70 22.98 -9.17
C SER A 490 8.36 22.03 -10.33
N GLY A 491 9.10 22.08 -11.44
CA GLY A 491 8.96 21.16 -12.59
C GLY A 491 10.25 20.41 -12.89
N HIS A 492 10.39 19.86 -14.11
CA HIS A 492 11.65 19.22 -14.52
C HIS A 492 12.84 20.21 -14.45
N PRO A 493 14.02 19.80 -13.95
CA PRO A 493 15.17 20.71 -13.79
C PRO A 493 15.60 21.43 -15.07
N ASP A 494 15.55 20.75 -16.21
CA ASP A 494 15.86 21.36 -17.52
C ASP A 494 14.88 22.47 -17.93
N ASP A 495 13.67 22.45 -17.36
CA ASP A 495 12.65 23.44 -17.64
C ASP A 495 12.75 24.66 -16.72
N PHE A 496 13.56 24.62 -15.65
CA PHE A 496 13.72 25.72 -14.69
C PHE A 496 13.99 27.09 -15.32
N PRO A 497 14.87 27.24 -16.33
CA PRO A 497 15.08 28.55 -16.96
C PRO A 497 13.80 29.10 -17.61
N ILE A 498 12.93 28.24 -18.11
CA ILE A 498 11.69 28.61 -18.83
C ILE A 498 10.53 28.79 -17.85
N SER A 499 10.35 27.84 -16.94
CA SER A 499 9.24 27.79 -15.97
C SER A 499 9.38 28.87 -14.90
N ASN A 500 10.58 29.07 -14.33
CA ASN A 500 10.79 30.09 -13.30
C ASN A 500 10.51 31.51 -13.78
N ALA A 501 10.80 31.79 -15.06
CA ALA A 501 10.53 33.08 -15.69
C ALA A 501 9.02 33.35 -15.87
N ARG A 502 8.18 32.31 -15.78
CA ARG A 502 6.73 32.37 -16.08
C ARG A 502 5.83 32.17 -14.87
N ARG A 503 6.37 31.87 -13.68
CA ARG A 503 5.60 31.48 -12.48
C ARG A 503 4.39 32.34 -12.15
N ALA A 504 4.49 33.66 -12.35
CA ALA A 504 3.39 34.58 -12.08
C ALA A 504 2.20 34.43 -13.05
N GLY A 505 2.43 33.94 -14.27
CA GLY A 505 1.41 33.76 -15.30
C GLY A 505 0.89 32.33 -15.46
N LEU A 506 1.58 31.32 -14.92
CA LEU A 506 1.28 29.90 -15.19
C LEU A 506 -0.17 29.53 -14.85
N ASN A 507 -0.68 29.92 -13.68
CA ASN A 507 -2.06 29.59 -13.28
C ASN A 507 -3.10 30.23 -14.21
N ALA A 508 -2.96 31.53 -14.49
CA ALA A 508 -3.88 32.24 -15.37
C ALA A 508 -3.89 31.61 -16.79
N SER A 509 -2.72 31.29 -17.32
CA SER A 509 -2.58 30.64 -18.62
C SER A 509 -3.16 29.23 -18.63
N TYR A 510 -2.94 28.44 -17.57
CA TYR A 510 -3.51 27.10 -17.45
C TYR A 510 -5.03 27.13 -17.39
N GLN A 511 -5.64 28.10 -16.70
CA GLN A 511 -7.08 28.30 -16.70
C GLN A 511 -7.65 28.60 -18.09
N VAL A 512 -6.98 29.48 -18.86
CA VAL A 512 -7.38 29.77 -20.24
C VAL A 512 -7.22 28.55 -21.13
N MET A 513 -6.13 27.79 -20.99
CA MET A 513 -5.88 26.57 -21.74
C MET A 513 -6.97 25.53 -21.51
N MET A 514 -7.24 25.18 -20.25
CA MET A 514 -8.22 24.15 -19.91
C MET A 514 -9.64 24.53 -20.32
N LYS A 515 -10.02 25.81 -20.16
CA LYS A 515 -11.29 26.32 -20.69
C LYS A 515 -11.36 26.16 -22.21
N ARG A 516 -10.33 26.62 -22.93
CA ARG A 516 -10.30 26.60 -24.39
C ARG A 516 -10.36 25.17 -24.92
N LEU A 517 -9.63 24.24 -24.30
CA LEU A 517 -9.64 22.83 -24.68
C LEU A 517 -11.03 22.21 -24.46
N ARG A 518 -11.67 22.45 -23.31
CA ARG A 518 -13.06 22.01 -23.05
C ARG A 518 -14.03 22.57 -24.09
N GLU A 519 -13.91 23.84 -24.45
CA GLU A 519 -14.76 24.47 -25.47
C GLU A 519 -14.60 23.86 -26.86
N GLU A 520 -13.38 23.48 -27.25
CA GLU A 520 -13.14 22.81 -28.53
C GLU A 520 -13.60 21.34 -28.50
N LEU A 521 -13.41 20.63 -27.38
CA LEU A 521 -13.92 19.27 -27.19
C LEU A 521 -15.45 19.22 -27.18
N ASP A 522 -16.13 20.18 -26.56
CA ASP A 522 -17.61 20.27 -26.57
C ASP A 522 -18.17 20.46 -27.97
N LYS A 523 -17.57 21.37 -28.75
CA LYS A 523 -17.97 21.60 -30.15
C LYS A 523 -17.72 20.36 -31.00
N ALA A 524 -16.58 19.70 -30.82
CA ALA A 524 -16.28 18.44 -31.49
C ALA A 524 -17.28 17.35 -31.09
N SER A 525 -17.64 17.29 -29.81
CA SER A 525 -18.60 16.32 -29.28
C SER A 525 -19.98 16.48 -29.90
N ALA A 526 -20.47 17.72 -29.95
CA ALA A 526 -21.75 18.05 -30.57
C ALA A 526 -21.76 17.73 -32.08
N ALA A 527 -20.65 17.99 -32.78
CA ALA A 527 -20.51 17.69 -34.20
C ALA A 527 -20.46 16.18 -34.50
N ASP A 528 -19.83 15.40 -33.64
CA ASP A 528 -19.57 13.97 -33.85
C ASP A 528 -20.63 13.07 -33.19
N GLY A 529 -21.54 13.64 -32.41
CA GLY A 529 -22.59 12.89 -31.70
C GLY A 529 -22.08 11.99 -30.58
N LYS A 530 -20.88 12.27 -30.04
CA LYS A 530 -20.28 11.54 -28.91
C LYS A 530 -19.55 12.50 -27.98
N HIS A 531 -19.54 12.24 -26.68
CA HIS A 531 -18.83 13.08 -25.72
C HIS A 531 -17.33 12.75 -25.71
N TYR A 532 -16.48 13.77 -25.86
CA TYR A 532 -15.04 13.66 -25.67
C TYR A 532 -14.63 14.13 -24.27
N MET A 533 -13.83 13.31 -23.60
CA MET A 533 -13.42 13.52 -22.22
C MET A 533 -12.20 14.43 -22.13
N LEU A 534 -12.13 15.24 -21.06
CA LEU A 534 -10.97 16.02 -20.66
C LEU A 534 -10.59 15.66 -19.24
N THR A 535 -9.37 15.16 -19.04
CA THR A 535 -8.86 14.73 -17.73
C THR A 535 -7.50 15.34 -17.48
N ILE A 536 -7.01 15.18 -16.25
CA ILE A 536 -5.64 15.52 -15.89
C ILE A 536 -5.03 14.42 -15.04
N ALA A 537 -3.70 14.29 -15.13
CA ALA A 537 -2.87 13.86 -14.03
C ALA A 537 -2.57 15.09 -13.14
N SER A 538 -2.86 15.00 -11.86
CA SER A 538 -2.79 16.12 -10.92
C SER A 538 -1.78 15.85 -9.80
N PRO A 539 -1.00 16.84 -9.36
CA PRO A 539 -0.11 16.63 -8.22
C PRO A 539 -0.90 16.37 -6.93
N SER A 540 -0.37 15.49 -6.08
CA SER A 540 -0.84 15.26 -4.71
C SER A 540 -0.09 16.08 -3.66
N SER A 541 1.05 16.68 -4.04
CA SER A 541 1.92 17.43 -3.14
C SER A 541 1.31 18.77 -2.71
N GLY A 542 1.14 18.95 -1.39
CA GLY A 542 0.75 20.24 -0.81
C GLY A 542 1.73 21.38 -1.11
N TYR A 543 3.00 21.08 -1.41
CA TYR A 543 3.96 22.08 -1.88
C TYR A 543 3.58 22.62 -3.27
N LEU A 544 3.37 21.72 -4.24
CA LEU A 544 3.00 22.10 -5.60
C LEU A 544 1.65 22.83 -5.63
N LEU A 545 0.66 22.29 -4.93
CA LEU A 545 -0.71 22.81 -4.88
C LEU A 545 -0.80 24.19 -4.22
N ARG A 546 0.14 24.55 -3.33
CA ARG A 546 0.23 25.93 -2.78
C ARG A 546 0.47 26.97 -3.86
N GLY A 547 1.20 26.61 -4.90
CA GLY A 547 1.45 27.47 -6.05
C GLY A 547 0.36 27.41 -7.11
N MET A 548 -0.74 26.67 -6.90
CA MET A 548 -1.80 26.40 -7.89
C MET A 548 -3.17 27.00 -7.51
N GLU A 549 -3.15 28.08 -6.73
CA GLU A 549 -4.34 28.84 -6.31
C GLU A 549 -5.40 27.93 -5.66
N THR A 550 -6.66 27.97 -6.13
CA THR A 550 -7.75 27.07 -5.69
C THR A 550 -8.09 26.01 -6.72
N PHE A 551 -7.17 25.74 -7.66
CA PHE A 551 -7.34 24.77 -8.74
C PHE A 551 -8.62 25.02 -9.56
N GLN A 552 -8.81 26.25 -10.03
CA GLN A 552 -10.05 26.69 -10.69
C GLN A 552 -10.38 25.92 -11.99
N VAL A 553 -9.42 25.15 -12.53
CA VAL A 553 -9.62 24.34 -13.74
C VAL A 553 -10.46 23.09 -13.51
N THR A 554 -10.67 22.66 -12.26
CA THR A 554 -11.40 21.44 -11.91
C THR A 554 -12.80 21.36 -12.54
N LYS A 555 -13.46 22.50 -12.75
CA LYS A 555 -14.77 22.56 -13.41
C LYS A 555 -14.74 22.15 -14.90
N TYR A 556 -13.59 22.15 -15.56
CA TYR A 556 -13.48 21.77 -16.98
C TYR A 556 -13.25 20.27 -17.19
N LEU A 557 -13.07 19.51 -16.11
CA LEU A 557 -12.57 18.14 -16.16
C LEU A 557 -13.70 17.14 -16.00
N ASP A 558 -13.73 16.10 -16.81
CA ASP A 558 -14.60 14.95 -16.58
C ASP A 558 -14.26 14.29 -15.24
N TYR A 559 -12.97 14.01 -15.00
CA TYR A 559 -12.43 13.54 -13.73
C TYR A 559 -10.96 13.91 -13.56
N ILE A 560 -10.43 13.69 -12.36
CA ILE A 560 -9.04 13.95 -11.96
C ILE A 560 -8.37 12.64 -11.57
N ASN A 561 -7.20 12.39 -12.14
CA ASN A 561 -6.29 11.34 -11.67
C ASN A 561 -5.26 11.99 -10.75
N ILE A 562 -5.36 11.75 -9.44
CA ILE A 562 -4.39 12.27 -8.47
C ILE A 562 -3.14 11.41 -8.54
N MET A 563 -1.98 11.99 -8.81
CA MET A 563 -0.67 11.33 -8.70
C MET A 563 -0.29 11.20 -7.21
N SER A 564 -1.04 10.39 -6.47
CA SER A 564 -0.82 10.11 -5.04
C SER A 564 0.26 9.05 -4.81
N TYR A 565 1.34 9.19 -5.57
CA TYR A 565 2.59 8.45 -5.53
C TYR A 565 3.74 9.44 -5.80
N ASP A 566 4.97 8.97 -5.73
CA ASP A 566 6.17 9.81 -5.72
C ASP A 566 6.11 10.90 -4.63
N LEU A 567 5.51 10.54 -3.47
CA LEU A 567 5.49 11.39 -2.29
C LEU A 567 6.86 11.43 -1.59
N HIS A 568 7.58 10.30 -1.64
CA HIS A 568 8.95 10.14 -1.16
C HIS A 568 9.78 9.34 -2.17
N GLY A 569 11.04 9.72 -2.34
CA GLY A 569 11.97 9.09 -3.26
C GLY A 569 13.36 9.71 -3.22
N ALA A 570 14.30 9.13 -3.96
CA ALA A 570 15.72 9.43 -3.86
C ALA A 570 16.15 10.83 -4.33
N TRP A 571 15.22 11.70 -4.75
CA TRP A 571 15.49 13.11 -5.02
C TRP A 571 15.83 13.89 -3.74
N ASN A 572 15.44 13.42 -2.55
CA ASN A 572 15.85 13.98 -1.26
C ASN A 572 16.33 12.86 -0.31
N SER A 573 16.83 13.20 0.89
CA SER A 573 17.38 12.21 1.83
C SER A 573 16.36 11.54 2.76
N HIS A 574 15.07 11.87 2.65
CA HIS A 574 14.02 11.40 3.55
C HIS A 574 13.50 10.04 3.10
N VAL A 575 13.79 8.99 3.89
CA VAL A 575 13.35 7.63 3.57
C VAL A 575 11.90 7.46 4.04
N GLY A 576 10.99 7.19 3.10
CA GLY A 576 9.56 7.14 3.36
C GLY A 576 8.78 6.34 2.31
N HIS A 577 7.47 6.23 2.53
CA HIS A 577 6.57 5.53 1.63
C HIS A 577 6.35 6.33 0.34
N ASN A 578 6.46 5.67 -0.81
CA ASN A 578 6.18 6.24 -2.12
C ASN A 578 4.73 6.76 -2.23
N ALA A 579 3.78 6.00 -1.66
CA ALA A 579 2.34 6.26 -1.79
C ALA A 579 1.57 5.93 -0.50
N ALA A 580 1.85 6.63 0.60
CA ALA A 580 1.07 6.47 1.84
C ALA A 580 -0.42 6.82 1.61
N LEU A 581 -1.33 6.01 2.15
CA LEU A 581 -2.75 6.35 2.17
C LEU A 581 -3.04 7.44 3.20
N PHE A 582 -2.49 7.29 4.41
CA PHE A 582 -2.71 8.20 5.53
C PHE A 582 -1.41 8.73 6.14
N ASP A 583 -1.52 9.85 6.86
CA ASP A 583 -0.47 10.36 7.71
C ASP A 583 -0.26 9.46 8.95
N THR A 584 0.98 9.39 9.43
CA THR A 584 1.37 8.63 10.64
C THR A 584 1.76 9.53 11.81
N GLY A 585 1.84 10.85 11.60
CA GLY A 585 2.49 11.81 12.49
C GLY A 585 4.01 11.63 12.56
N GLN A 586 4.58 10.72 11.76
CA GLN A 586 5.98 10.34 11.83
C GLN A 586 6.82 10.71 10.61
N ASP A 587 6.21 11.28 9.56
CA ASP A 587 6.90 11.64 8.32
C ASP A 587 8.15 12.50 8.60
N SER A 588 9.30 11.99 8.17
CA SER A 588 10.59 12.60 8.51
C SER A 588 10.82 13.94 7.81
N GLU A 589 10.24 14.15 6.63
CA GLU A 589 10.33 15.40 5.88
C GLU A 589 9.42 16.46 6.53
N LEU A 590 8.17 16.12 6.81
CA LEU A 590 7.22 17.03 7.46
C LEU A 590 7.70 17.44 8.86
N LYS A 591 8.33 16.53 9.61
CA LYS A 591 8.98 16.86 10.89
C LYS A 591 10.13 17.85 10.72
N GLN A 592 10.99 17.65 9.72
CA GLN A 592 12.13 18.54 9.47
C GLN A 592 11.69 19.98 9.18
N TRP A 593 10.53 20.14 8.53
CA TRP A 593 9.89 21.42 8.25
C TRP A 593 8.97 21.92 9.36
N ASN A 594 8.95 21.26 10.53
CA ASN A 594 8.12 21.58 11.67
C ASN A 594 6.61 21.68 11.34
N VAL A 595 6.13 20.86 10.40
CA VAL A 595 4.71 20.89 10.00
C VAL A 595 3.82 20.48 11.16
N TYR A 596 4.12 19.36 11.80
CA TYR A 596 3.34 18.88 12.95
C TYR A 596 3.43 19.79 14.19
N GLY A 597 4.52 20.54 14.35
CA GLY A 597 4.75 21.40 15.51
C GLY A 597 4.21 22.84 15.34
N THR A 598 3.88 23.25 14.12
CA THR A 598 3.30 24.57 13.84
C THR A 598 1.81 24.54 14.17
N ALA A 599 1.38 25.33 15.17
CA ALA A 599 0.01 25.31 15.69
C ALA A 599 -1.03 25.58 14.60
N GLU A 600 -0.72 26.44 13.65
CA GLU A 600 -1.62 26.83 12.57
C GLU A 600 -1.90 25.70 11.55
N PHE A 601 -1.09 24.65 11.55
CA PHE A 601 -1.32 23.44 10.76
C PHE A 601 -2.12 22.38 11.51
N GLU A 602 -2.44 22.58 12.80
CA GLU A 602 -3.26 21.65 13.61
C GLU A 602 -2.78 20.19 13.50
N GLY A 603 -1.47 19.97 13.47
CA GLY A 603 -0.90 18.62 13.37
C GLY A 603 -1.24 17.86 12.08
N ILE A 604 -1.80 18.52 11.05
CA ILE A 604 -2.15 17.90 9.78
C ILE A 604 -0.88 17.60 8.98
N GLY A 605 -0.65 16.34 8.64
CA GLY A 605 0.36 15.92 7.67
C GLY A 605 -0.23 15.76 6.27
N TYR A 606 0.43 16.30 5.25
CA TYR A 606 -0.14 16.42 3.89
C TYR A 606 0.49 15.52 2.82
N LEU A 607 1.57 14.80 3.11
CA LEU A 607 2.23 13.87 2.16
C LEU A 607 1.55 12.48 2.20
N ASN A 608 0.27 12.43 1.85
CA ASN A 608 -0.51 11.19 1.77
C ASN A 608 -1.74 11.34 0.85
N THR A 609 -2.28 10.20 0.43
CA THR A 609 -3.40 10.11 -0.51
C THR A 609 -4.70 10.73 0.03
N ASP A 610 -5.05 10.47 1.30
CA ASP A 610 -6.29 10.98 1.90
C ASP A 610 -6.31 12.52 1.94
N TRP A 611 -5.19 13.16 2.30
CA TRP A 611 -5.08 14.62 2.24
C TRP A 611 -5.34 15.17 0.84
N ALA A 612 -4.74 14.57 -0.19
CA ALA A 612 -4.94 15.01 -1.57
C ALA A 612 -6.40 14.80 -2.03
N VAL A 613 -7.05 13.71 -1.61
CA VAL A 613 -8.49 13.51 -1.85
C VAL A 613 -9.31 14.60 -1.19
N ARG A 614 -9.08 14.91 0.09
CA ARG A 614 -9.81 16.00 0.79
C ARG A 614 -9.57 17.34 0.12
N TYR A 615 -8.34 17.62 -0.35
CA TYR A 615 -8.03 18.83 -1.09
C TYR A 615 -8.96 19.02 -2.29
N PHE A 616 -9.16 18.00 -3.14
CA PHE A 616 -10.01 18.08 -4.33
C PHE A 616 -11.52 18.08 -4.03
N ARG A 617 -11.96 17.52 -2.89
CA ARG A 617 -13.37 17.55 -2.48
C ARG A 617 -13.94 18.96 -2.34
N GLY A 618 -13.08 19.96 -2.13
CA GLY A 618 -13.46 21.38 -2.08
C GLY A 618 -14.19 21.90 -3.32
N ALA A 619 -13.91 21.37 -4.52
CA ALA A 619 -14.52 21.78 -5.79
C ALA A 619 -15.13 20.64 -6.61
N VAL A 620 -14.84 19.38 -6.26
CA VAL A 620 -15.08 18.23 -7.14
C VAL A 620 -15.90 17.17 -6.41
N ALA A 621 -16.90 16.64 -7.10
CA ALA A 621 -17.64 15.48 -6.61
C ALA A 621 -16.70 14.28 -6.42
N ALA A 622 -16.90 13.49 -5.36
CA ALA A 622 -16.05 12.34 -5.04
C ALA A 622 -15.91 11.37 -6.24
N GLY A 623 -17.00 11.11 -6.97
CA GLY A 623 -17.06 10.29 -8.18
C GLY A 623 -16.25 10.78 -9.38
N ARG A 624 -15.75 12.03 -9.33
CA ARG A 624 -14.84 12.63 -10.33
C ARG A 624 -13.38 12.64 -9.87
N ILE A 625 -13.06 11.97 -8.76
CA ILE A 625 -11.71 11.83 -8.21
C ILE A 625 -11.28 10.37 -8.29
N ASN A 626 -10.10 10.11 -8.84
CA ASN A 626 -9.45 8.80 -8.84
C ASN A 626 -8.10 8.92 -8.12
N ILE A 627 -7.79 8.01 -7.21
CA ILE A 627 -6.48 7.98 -6.53
C ILE A 627 -5.44 7.26 -7.40
N GLY A 628 -4.20 7.72 -7.39
CA GLY A 628 -3.08 7.11 -8.08
C GLY A 628 -2.39 6.06 -7.21
N ILE A 629 -2.02 4.92 -7.80
CA ILE A 629 -1.30 3.83 -7.15
C ILE A 629 -0.07 3.46 -7.99
N PRO A 630 1.14 3.40 -7.41
CA PRO A 630 2.34 3.07 -8.16
C PRO A 630 2.48 1.55 -8.31
N TYR A 631 2.56 1.07 -9.54
CA TYR A 631 3.00 -0.28 -9.90
C TYR A 631 4.52 -0.32 -10.09
N TYR A 632 5.23 0.40 -9.22
CA TYR A 632 6.67 0.46 -9.20
C TYR A 632 7.15 0.87 -7.82
N THR A 633 8.46 0.75 -7.62
CA THR A 633 9.12 1.10 -6.36
C THR A 633 9.88 2.41 -6.45
N ARG A 634 10.15 3.01 -5.30
CA ARG A 634 11.24 3.97 -5.10
C ARG A 634 12.10 3.48 -3.95
N GLY A 635 13.41 3.73 -3.99
CA GLY A 635 14.31 3.13 -3.01
C GLY A 635 15.62 3.86 -2.77
N PHE A 636 16.19 3.58 -1.61
CA PHE A 636 17.37 4.21 -1.05
C PHE A 636 18.38 3.15 -0.64
N GLN A 637 19.67 3.49 -0.68
CA GLN A 637 20.76 2.70 -0.12
C GLN A 637 21.52 3.50 0.94
N GLY A 638 22.29 2.80 1.78
CA GLY A 638 23.05 3.45 2.86
C GLY A 638 22.17 4.12 3.91
N VAL A 639 20.94 3.62 4.11
CA VAL A 639 19.95 4.19 5.03
C VAL A 639 20.45 4.13 6.47
N GLN A 640 20.30 5.25 7.20
CA GLN A 640 20.65 5.39 8.61
C GLN A 640 19.43 5.79 9.44
N GLY A 641 19.30 5.19 10.64
CA GLY A 641 18.19 5.44 11.54
C GLY A 641 16.86 4.86 11.03
N GLY A 642 15.76 5.31 11.65
CA GLY A 642 14.42 4.77 11.36
C GLY A 642 14.18 3.39 11.97
N THR A 643 13.01 2.81 11.66
CA THR A 643 12.66 1.43 12.03
C THR A 643 12.62 0.59 10.77
N ASN A 644 13.55 -0.36 10.61
CA ASN A 644 13.77 -1.09 9.36
C ASN A 644 13.88 -0.12 8.15
N GLY A 645 14.64 0.96 8.34
CA GLY A 645 14.87 2.03 7.38
C GLY A 645 13.76 3.09 7.28
N LEU A 646 12.51 2.76 7.62
CA LEU A 646 11.39 3.71 7.52
C LEU A 646 11.60 4.93 8.43
N TRP A 647 11.41 6.12 7.87
CA TRP A 647 11.67 7.43 8.50
C TRP A 647 13.13 7.67 8.89
N GLY A 648 14.05 6.89 8.31
CA GLY A 648 15.48 7.13 8.37
C GLY A 648 15.95 8.24 7.43
N GLN A 649 17.26 8.31 7.24
CA GLN A 649 17.92 9.25 6.34
C GLN A 649 18.88 8.52 5.41
N ALA A 650 18.89 8.88 4.14
CA ALA A 650 19.82 8.36 3.14
C ALA A 650 20.32 9.51 2.28
N ALA A 651 21.23 10.33 2.82
CA ALA A 651 21.84 11.42 2.07
C ALA A 651 22.93 10.88 1.13
N PHE A 652 22.98 11.38 -0.10
CA PHE A 652 24.04 11.06 -1.04
C PHE A 652 25.42 11.38 -0.42
N PRO A 653 26.43 10.49 -0.50
CA PRO A 653 27.69 10.67 0.21
C PRO A 653 28.42 11.97 -0.10
N ASP A 654 28.37 12.41 -1.37
CA ASP A 654 28.96 13.67 -1.81
C ASP A 654 27.89 14.59 -2.43
N GLN A 655 27.38 15.53 -1.63
CA GLN A 655 26.36 16.49 -2.06
C GLN A 655 26.82 17.42 -3.20
N ALA A 656 28.12 17.47 -3.52
CA ALA A 656 28.58 18.19 -4.71
C ALA A 656 28.16 17.50 -6.03
N ASN A 657 27.81 16.21 -5.96
CA ASN A 657 27.42 15.38 -7.10
C ASN A 657 25.91 15.12 -7.16
N CYS A 658 25.10 15.93 -6.48
CA CYS A 658 23.64 15.80 -6.53
C CYS A 658 23.13 15.91 -7.98
N PRO A 659 22.17 15.07 -8.39
CA PRO A 659 21.48 15.23 -9.67
C PRO A 659 20.91 16.65 -9.82
N PRO A 660 20.85 17.18 -11.06
CA PRO A 660 20.24 18.49 -11.31
C PRO A 660 18.87 18.64 -10.66
N GLY A 661 18.65 19.78 -10.02
CA GLY A 661 17.39 20.09 -9.31
C GLY A 661 17.24 19.51 -7.90
N THR A 662 18.14 18.62 -7.47
CA THR A 662 18.12 18.05 -6.11
C THR A 662 19.15 18.72 -5.20
N GLY A 663 19.06 18.48 -3.88
CA GLY A 663 20.11 18.90 -2.94
C GLY A 663 20.23 20.41 -2.69
N LYS A 664 19.21 21.21 -3.04
CA LYS A 664 19.25 22.67 -2.88
C LYS A 664 18.89 23.13 -1.46
N GLY A 665 19.86 23.70 -0.76
CA GLY A 665 19.69 24.38 0.53
C GLY A 665 20.20 23.56 1.72
N GLU A 666 20.36 24.21 2.88
CA GLU A 666 21.03 23.60 4.05
C GLU A 666 20.25 22.42 4.65
N LYS A 667 18.94 22.38 4.43
CA LYS A 667 18.01 21.37 4.96
C LYS A 667 17.45 20.43 3.91
N ASN A 668 17.95 20.45 2.67
CA ASN A 668 17.43 19.59 1.62
C ASN A 668 18.60 18.92 0.90
N LYS A 669 18.97 17.74 1.39
CA LYS A 669 20.07 16.93 0.82
C LYS A 669 19.50 16.02 -0.25
N CYS A 670 20.22 15.83 -1.36
CA CYS A 670 19.82 14.82 -2.34
C CYS A 670 19.99 13.41 -1.76
N GLY A 671 19.12 12.50 -2.17
CA GLY A 671 19.07 11.15 -1.64
C GLY A 671 20.12 10.23 -2.23
N PHE A 672 20.48 9.19 -1.46
CA PHE A 672 21.29 8.09 -1.94
C PHE A 672 20.40 7.00 -2.50
N GLY A 673 19.98 7.16 -3.76
CA GLY A 673 19.11 6.19 -4.44
C GLY A 673 19.77 4.82 -4.56
N ALA A 674 18.97 3.76 -4.46
CA ALA A 674 19.45 2.39 -4.70
C ALA A 674 19.80 2.18 -6.19
N VAL A 675 20.68 1.21 -6.47
CA VAL A 675 21.32 0.95 -7.77
C VAL A 675 21.36 -0.53 -8.12
N GLY A 676 21.68 -0.87 -9.37
CA GLY A 676 21.90 -2.24 -9.83
C GLY A 676 20.63 -3.08 -9.71
N ILE A 677 20.71 -4.23 -9.02
CA ILE A 677 19.54 -5.10 -8.80
C ILE A 677 18.42 -4.43 -7.99
N ASP A 678 18.68 -3.30 -7.33
CA ASP A 678 17.65 -2.54 -6.61
C ASP A 678 17.02 -1.45 -7.48
N ASN A 679 17.39 -1.32 -8.76
CA ASN A 679 17.00 -0.22 -9.63
C ASN A 679 16.92 -0.68 -11.11
N LEU A 680 16.19 -1.76 -11.35
CA LEU A 680 16.06 -2.42 -12.66
C LEU A 680 15.50 -1.50 -13.74
N TRP A 681 14.52 -0.66 -13.40
CA TRP A 681 13.90 0.32 -14.30
C TRP A 681 14.55 1.69 -14.12
N HIS A 682 15.88 1.74 -14.20
CA HIS A 682 16.61 2.98 -14.16
C HIS A 682 16.57 3.74 -15.48
N ASP A 683 16.53 5.06 -15.37
CA ASP A 683 16.94 5.94 -16.46
C ASP A 683 18.47 5.94 -16.60
N LYS A 684 18.93 6.40 -17.75
CA LYS A 684 20.36 6.65 -18.00
C LYS A 684 20.58 8.15 -18.17
N ASN A 685 21.67 8.65 -17.58
CA ASN A 685 22.10 10.03 -17.81
C ASN A 685 22.73 10.19 -19.20
N ASP A 686 23.13 11.42 -19.54
CA ASP A 686 23.68 11.78 -20.87
C ASP A 686 24.96 11.03 -21.26
N VAL A 687 25.66 10.42 -20.29
CA VAL A 687 26.87 9.59 -20.55
C VAL A 687 26.57 8.09 -20.50
N GLY A 688 25.29 7.71 -20.44
CA GLY A 688 24.82 6.33 -20.48
C GLY A 688 24.92 5.58 -19.16
N LEU A 689 25.17 6.27 -18.04
CA LEU A 689 25.24 5.66 -16.71
C LEU A 689 23.86 5.64 -16.05
N GLU A 690 23.63 4.60 -15.27
CA GLU A 690 22.45 4.45 -14.41
C GLU A 690 22.21 5.70 -13.53
N VAL A 691 20.96 6.14 -13.44
CA VAL A 691 20.50 7.13 -12.48
C VAL A 691 19.96 6.42 -11.23
N PRO A 692 20.58 6.61 -10.05
CA PRO A 692 20.13 5.96 -8.81
C PRO A 692 18.76 6.43 -8.36
N ALA A 693 17.81 5.51 -8.18
CA ALA A 693 16.44 5.85 -7.76
C ALA A 693 15.72 4.75 -6.97
N GLY A 694 16.23 3.51 -7.00
CA GLY A 694 15.52 2.36 -6.47
C GLY A 694 14.21 2.04 -7.21
N SER A 695 14.19 2.29 -8.52
CA SER A 695 13.02 2.15 -9.39
C SER A 695 12.95 0.74 -9.97
N ASN A 696 11.93 -0.01 -9.57
CA ASN A 696 11.69 -1.37 -10.03
C ASN A 696 10.21 -1.57 -10.34
N PRO A 697 9.86 -2.47 -11.26
CA PRO A 697 8.52 -3.01 -11.32
C PRO A 697 8.20 -3.85 -10.09
N LEU A 698 6.92 -4.01 -9.76
CA LEU A 698 6.53 -4.79 -8.57
C LEU A 698 6.84 -6.28 -8.71
N TRP A 699 6.78 -6.87 -9.92
CA TRP A 699 7.20 -8.26 -10.12
C TRP A 699 8.68 -8.48 -9.73
N HIS A 700 9.54 -7.51 -10.01
CA HIS A 700 10.93 -7.60 -9.57
C HIS A 700 11.06 -7.43 -8.05
N ALA A 701 10.34 -6.51 -7.44
CA ALA A 701 10.31 -6.37 -5.98
C ALA A 701 9.83 -7.67 -5.29
N LYS A 702 8.81 -8.34 -5.85
CA LYS A 702 8.38 -9.68 -5.37
C LYS A 702 9.47 -10.73 -5.51
N ASN A 703 10.23 -10.74 -6.60
CA ASN A 703 11.39 -11.64 -6.73
C ASN A 703 12.48 -11.35 -5.68
N LEU A 704 12.78 -10.07 -5.41
CA LEU A 704 13.70 -9.69 -4.34
C LEU A 704 13.21 -10.18 -2.97
N GLU A 705 11.92 -9.98 -2.67
CA GLU A 705 11.26 -10.48 -1.44
C GLU A 705 11.40 -12.00 -1.29
N LYS A 706 11.26 -12.76 -2.39
CA LYS A 706 11.37 -14.23 -2.37
C LYS A 706 12.80 -14.75 -2.44
N GLY A 707 13.80 -13.87 -2.55
CA GLY A 707 15.19 -14.29 -2.70
C GLY A 707 15.46 -14.98 -4.04
N VAL A 708 14.66 -14.70 -5.08
CA VAL A 708 14.80 -15.26 -6.42
C VAL A 708 15.77 -14.40 -7.21
N THR A 709 16.84 -15.01 -7.73
CA THR A 709 17.71 -14.34 -8.73
C THR A 709 17.00 -14.39 -10.09
N PRO A 710 16.54 -13.25 -10.63
CA PRO A 710 15.67 -13.29 -11.78
C PRO A 710 16.37 -13.65 -13.09
N SER A 711 15.65 -14.29 -14.00
CA SER A 711 16.18 -14.71 -15.30
C SER A 711 16.40 -13.55 -16.28
N TYR A 712 15.67 -12.45 -16.11
CA TYR A 712 15.63 -11.30 -17.02
C TYR A 712 16.72 -10.24 -16.75
N LEU A 713 17.62 -10.42 -15.77
CA LEU A 713 18.61 -9.39 -15.40
C LEU A 713 19.48 -8.94 -16.58
N SER A 714 19.95 -9.89 -17.39
CA SER A 714 20.77 -9.59 -18.57
C SER A 714 20.04 -8.81 -19.65
N ASP A 715 18.72 -8.99 -19.77
CA ASP A 715 17.91 -8.28 -20.75
C ASP A 715 17.81 -6.78 -20.41
N TYR A 716 17.91 -6.46 -19.11
CA TYR A 716 18.02 -5.10 -18.60
C TYR A 716 19.47 -4.59 -18.52
N GLY A 717 20.45 -5.39 -18.98
CA GLY A 717 21.86 -5.02 -19.01
C GLY A 717 22.59 -5.16 -17.67
N LEU A 718 21.99 -5.82 -16.68
CA LEU A 718 22.63 -6.10 -15.39
C LEU A 718 23.54 -7.34 -15.53
N THR A 719 24.73 -7.27 -14.93
CA THR A 719 25.82 -8.24 -15.06
C THR A 719 26.30 -8.74 -13.69
N PRO A 720 25.49 -9.55 -12.97
CA PRO A 720 25.82 -10.00 -11.62
C PRO A 720 27.17 -10.71 -11.50
N ASP A 721 27.70 -11.34 -12.56
CA ASP A 721 29.03 -11.96 -12.49
C ASP A 721 30.18 -10.96 -12.34
N THR A 722 30.02 -9.75 -12.87
CA THR A 722 31.06 -8.71 -12.94
C THR A 722 30.76 -7.45 -12.14
N ASP A 723 29.49 -7.15 -11.92
CA ASP A 723 29.04 -6.03 -11.11
C ASP A 723 28.43 -6.55 -9.78
N PRO A 724 29.04 -6.24 -8.63
CA PRO A 724 28.52 -6.68 -7.34
C PRO A 724 27.20 -6.00 -6.96
N THR A 725 26.85 -4.84 -7.53
CA THR A 725 25.57 -4.16 -7.26
C THR A 725 24.39 -4.87 -7.93
N ASP A 726 24.67 -5.67 -8.96
CA ASP A 726 23.70 -6.49 -9.69
C ASP A 726 23.45 -7.85 -9.01
N LYS A 727 24.23 -8.19 -7.97
CA LYS A 727 24.05 -9.44 -7.22
C LYS A 727 22.96 -9.30 -6.16
N LEU A 728 22.09 -10.31 -6.12
CA LEU A 728 21.21 -10.51 -4.99
C LEU A 728 22.05 -10.89 -3.75
N THR A 729 22.09 -10.00 -2.77
CA THR A 729 22.85 -10.15 -1.52
C THR A 729 21.98 -9.73 -0.34
N GLY A 730 22.19 -10.36 0.83
CA GLY A 730 21.32 -10.20 1.99
C GLY A 730 19.92 -10.76 1.77
N THR A 731 18.97 -10.30 2.58
CA THR A 731 17.55 -10.71 2.53
C THR A 731 16.67 -9.48 2.54
N TYR A 732 15.70 -9.44 1.62
CA TYR A 732 14.71 -8.37 1.53
C TYR A 732 13.49 -8.75 2.35
N VAL A 733 13.42 -8.24 3.57
CA VAL A 733 12.31 -8.53 4.48
C VAL A 733 11.16 -7.58 4.19
N ARG A 734 10.00 -8.14 3.83
CA ARG A 734 8.75 -7.37 3.71
C ARG A 734 8.31 -6.84 5.07
N ASN A 735 7.98 -5.56 5.09
CA ASN A 735 7.39 -4.84 6.21
C ASN A 735 6.10 -4.15 5.76
N TYR A 736 5.24 -3.78 6.69
CA TYR A 736 3.97 -3.10 6.42
C TYR A 736 3.64 -2.12 7.53
N ASP A 737 3.37 -0.86 7.17
CA ASP A 737 2.86 0.15 8.10
C ASP A 737 1.34 0.14 8.01
N SER A 738 0.68 -0.33 9.08
CA SER A 738 -0.78 -0.43 9.13
C SER A 738 -1.49 0.92 9.24
N VAL A 739 -0.81 1.97 9.70
CA VAL A 739 -1.36 3.33 9.76
C VAL A 739 -1.26 3.98 8.38
N ALA A 740 -0.07 3.95 7.76
CA ALA A 740 0.13 4.51 6.43
C ALA A 740 -0.53 3.68 5.32
N VAL A 741 -0.81 2.40 5.58
CA VAL A 741 -1.31 1.42 4.58
C VAL A 741 -0.31 1.30 3.43
N ALA A 742 0.95 1.02 3.78
CA ALA A 742 2.05 1.00 2.83
C ALA A 742 3.10 -0.09 3.16
N PRO A 743 3.43 -0.99 2.21
CA PRO A 743 4.49 -1.98 2.36
C PRO A 743 5.85 -1.43 1.94
N TRP A 744 6.90 -2.08 2.42
CA TRP A 744 8.26 -1.88 1.90
C TRP A 744 9.13 -3.11 2.12
N LEU A 745 10.24 -3.18 1.40
CA LEU A 745 11.30 -4.15 1.64
C LEU A 745 12.46 -3.48 2.38
N TRP A 746 12.97 -4.16 3.40
CA TRP A 746 14.18 -3.77 4.12
C TRP A 746 15.26 -4.84 3.95
N ASN A 747 16.41 -4.45 3.41
CA ASN A 747 17.61 -5.27 3.40
C ASN A 747 18.62 -4.70 4.40
N ASP A 748 18.75 -5.36 5.54
CA ASP A 748 19.58 -4.88 6.64
C ASP A 748 21.08 -4.93 6.31
N GLU A 749 21.52 -5.92 5.54
CA GLU A 749 22.93 -6.08 5.16
C GLU A 749 23.37 -4.94 4.24
N LYS A 750 22.57 -4.64 3.22
CA LYS A 750 22.83 -3.55 2.26
C LYS A 750 22.44 -2.18 2.79
N LYS A 751 21.67 -2.11 3.89
CA LYS A 751 20.96 -0.90 4.35
C LYS A 751 20.13 -0.29 3.22
N VAL A 752 19.40 -1.13 2.49
CA VAL A 752 18.54 -0.75 1.36
C VAL A 752 17.08 -0.78 1.79
N PHE A 753 16.38 0.30 1.50
CA PHE A 753 14.94 0.46 1.67
C PHE A 753 14.29 0.59 0.30
N ILE A 754 13.25 -0.21 0.03
CA ILE A 754 12.48 -0.13 -1.22
C ILE A 754 11.00 -0.01 -0.85
N SER A 755 10.39 1.14 -1.08
CA SER A 755 8.94 1.29 -0.94
C SER A 755 8.26 0.51 -2.06
N THR A 756 7.26 -0.29 -1.71
CA THR A 756 6.52 -1.14 -2.64
C THR A 756 5.02 -0.84 -2.60
N GLU A 757 4.27 -1.44 -3.50
CA GLU A 757 2.83 -1.70 -3.36
C GLU A 757 2.60 -3.20 -3.52
N ASP A 758 1.54 -3.71 -2.90
CA ASP A 758 1.17 -5.11 -3.02
C ASP A 758 -0.32 -5.33 -2.77
N GLU A 759 -0.74 -6.58 -2.77
CA GLU A 759 -2.13 -6.99 -2.64
C GLU A 759 -2.78 -6.45 -1.35
N GLN A 760 -2.01 -6.32 -0.26
CA GLN A 760 -2.51 -5.86 1.03
C GLN A 760 -2.82 -4.36 1.04
N SER A 761 -1.88 -3.52 0.55
CA SER A 761 -2.14 -2.08 0.43
C SER A 761 -3.19 -1.79 -0.63
N MET A 762 -3.13 -2.49 -1.75
CA MET A 762 -4.08 -2.37 -2.84
C MET A 762 -5.51 -2.65 -2.39
N ALA A 763 -5.75 -3.77 -1.70
CA ALA A 763 -7.08 -4.11 -1.16
C ALA A 763 -7.62 -2.99 -0.26
N SER A 764 -6.78 -2.46 0.63
CA SER A 764 -7.16 -1.43 1.59
C SER A 764 -7.44 -0.07 0.92
N LYS A 765 -6.64 0.30 -0.08
CA LYS A 765 -6.85 1.53 -0.88
C LYS A 765 -8.10 1.45 -1.74
N VAL A 766 -8.41 0.28 -2.29
CA VAL A 766 -9.67 0.02 -3.01
C VAL A 766 -10.87 0.12 -2.06
N ASP A 767 -10.77 -0.42 -0.85
CA ASP A 767 -11.82 -0.26 0.17
C ASP A 767 -12.01 1.21 0.56
N TYR A 768 -10.91 1.97 0.67
CA TYR A 768 -10.96 3.42 0.88
C TYR A 768 -11.71 4.15 -0.26
N VAL A 769 -11.44 3.82 -1.52
CA VAL A 769 -12.15 4.36 -2.70
C VAL A 769 -13.65 4.08 -2.62
N ILE A 770 -14.03 2.84 -2.29
CA ILE A 770 -15.43 2.44 -2.15
C ILE A 770 -16.11 3.23 -1.01
N ASN A 771 -15.48 3.29 0.15
CA ASN A 771 -16.05 3.88 1.36
C ASN A 771 -16.18 5.42 1.28
N ASN A 772 -15.30 6.09 0.54
CA ASN A 772 -15.37 7.53 0.31
C ASN A 772 -16.13 7.91 -0.97
N GLY A 773 -16.80 6.95 -1.63
CA GLY A 773 -17.60 7.25 -2.82
C GLY A 773 -16.78 7.78 -4.01
N LEU A 774 -15.48 7.46 -4.08
CA LEU A 774 -14.57 8.00 -5.10
C LEU A 774 -14.79 7.36 -6.49
N GLY A 775 -14.43 8.06 -7.56
CA GLY A 775 -14.63 7.59 -8.94
C GLY A 775 -13.91 6.28 -9.28
N GLY A 776 -12.76 6.02 -8.66
CA GLY A 776 -11.99 4.81 -8.89
C GLY A 776 -10.51 4.95 -8.54
N ILE A 777 -9.68 4.18 -9.23
CA ILE A 777 -8.21 4.24 -9.16
C ILE A 777 -7.61 4.54 -10.54
N MET A 778 -6.42 5.12 -10.49
CA MET A 778 -5.48 5.18 -11.59
C MET A 778 -4.17 4.53 -11.12
N PHE A 779 -3.41 3.92 -12.04
CA PHE A 779 -2.09 3.41 -11.71
C PHE A 779 -1.06 3.65 -12.81
N TRP A 780 0.16 3.94 -12.35
CA TRP A 780 1.36 4.07 -13.16
C TRP A 780 2.29 2.90 -12.83
N GLU A 781 2.66 2.00 -13.74
CA GLU A 781 2.13 1.80 -15.09
C GLU A 781 1.76 0.32 -15.28
N LEU A 782 0.96 0.02 -16.32
CA LEU A 782 0.42 -1.33 -16.57
C LEU A 782 1.48 -2.44 -16.56
N ALA A 783 2.66 -2.20 -17.13
CA ALA A 783 3.75 -3.18 -17.20
C ALA A 783 4.41 -3.51 -15.85
N GLY A 784 4.05 -2.78 -14.79
CA GLY A 784 4.61 -2.94 -13.46
C GLY A 784 3.84 -3.93 -12.57
N ASP A 785 2.62 -4.30 -12.96
CA ASP A 785 1.79 -5.30 -12.28
C ASP A 785 2.41 -6.71 -12.43
N PHE A 786 2.10 -7.62 -11.51
CA PHE A 786 2.77 -8.93 -11.41
C PHE A 786 1.82 -10.13 -11.37
N ASP A 787 2.34 -11.31 -11.66
CA ASP A 787 1.85 -12.63 -11.22
C ASP A 787 3.01 -13.63 -11.18
N TYR A 788 2.83 -14.77 -10.53
CA TYR A 788 3.84 -15.80 -10.40
C TYR A 788 3.84 -16.76 -11.60
N ASP A 789 4.94 -16.77 -12.36
CA ASP A 789 5.17 -17.74 -13.43
C ASP A 789 5.74 -19.03 -12.81
N ALA A 790 4.86 -20.00 -12.55
CA ALA A 790 5.24 -21.28 -11.98
C ALA A 790 6.22 -22.09 -12.86
N ALA A 791 6.24 -21.86 -14.18
CA ALA A 791 7.16 -22.55 -15.08
C ALA A 791 8.59 -22.00 -14.97
N LYS A 792 8.73 -20.68 -14.73
CA LYS A 792 10.02 -20.04 -14.49
C LYS A 792 10.45 -20.02 -13.02
N GLY A 793 9.50 -20.18 -12.11
CA GLY A 793 9.74 -20.08 -10.67
C GLY A 793 9.97 -18.64 -10.19
N GLU A 794 9.49 -17.64 -10.94
CA GLU A 794 9.69 -16.21 -10.67
C GLU A 794 8.43 -15.39 -10.98
N TYR A 795 8.33 -14.19 -10.43
CA TYR A 795 7.27 -13.22 -10.77
C TYR A 795 7.59 -12.47 -12.05
N PHE A 796 6.56 -12.18 -12.85
CA PHE A 796 6.68 -11.42 -14.09
C PHE A 796 5.42 -10.59 -14.40
N MET A 797 5.40 -9.89 -15.54
CA MET A 797 4.34 -8.97 -15.96
C MET A 797 2.97 -9.65 -16.15
N GLU A 798 2.04 -9.47 -15.22
CA GLU A 798 0.66 -10.00 -15.26
C GLU A 798 -0.25 -9.18 -14.32
N PRO A 799 -1.59 -9.24 -14.40
CA PRO A 799 -2.44 -8.20 -13.82
C PRO A 799 -2.99 -8.51 -12.40
N THR A 800 -2.18 -8.93 -11.42
CA THR A 800 -2.70 -9.28 -10.07
C THR A 800 -3.40 -8.11 -9.39
N LEU A 801 -2.75 -6.95 -9.28
CA LEU A 801 -3.32 -5.80 -8.58
C LEU A 801 -4.51 -5.21 -9.35
N THR A 802 -4.43 -5.19 -10.68
CA THR A 802 -5.53 -4.75 -11.55
C THR A 802 -6.75 -5.67 -11.37
N SER A 803 -6.53 -6.98 -11.34
CA SER A 803 -7.58 -7.98 -11.12
C SER A 803 -8.23 -7.83 -9.74
N LEU A 804 -7.43 -7.53 -8.71
CA LEU A 804 -7.92 -7.28 -7.36
C LEU A 804 -8.84 -6.05 -7.31
N ALA A 805 -8.45 -4.96 -7.97
CA ALA A 805 -9.25 -3.73 -8.04
C ALA A 805 -10.60 -3.97 -8.71
N HIS A 806 -10.57 -4.53 -9.93
CA HIS A 806 -11.76 -4.87 -10.70
C HIS A 806 -12.70 -5.76 -9.87
N SER A 807 -12.17 -6.82 -9.28
CA SER A 807 -12.97 -7.77 -8.49
C SER A 807 -13.65 -7.11 -7.30
N LYS A 808 -12.92 -6.31 -6.51
CA LYS A 808 -13.48 -5.62 -5.33
C LYS A 808 -14.49 -4.55 -5.72
N PHE A 809 -14.27 -3.80 -6.79
CA PHE A 809 -15.25 -2.83 -7.28
C PHE A 809 -16.54 -3.50 -7.74
N ASN A 810 -16.43 -4.53 -8.57
CA ASN A 810 -17.57 -5.32 -9.06
C ASN A 810 -18.37 -5.96 -7.91
N GLN A 811 -17.68 -6.36 -6.83
CA GLN A 811 -18.29 -6.91 -5.61
C GLN A 811 -18.96 -5.87 -4.71
N SER A 812 -18.56 -4.59 -4.81
CA SER A 812 -18.89 -3.58 -3.79
C SER A 812 -20.39 -3.27 -3.64
N GLY A 813 -21.16 -3.35 -4.73
CA GLY A 813 -22.58 -2.98 -4.76
C GLY A 813 -22.87 -1.51 -4.42
N LYS A 814 -21.84 -0.68 -4.28
CA LYS A 814 -21.95 0.74 -3.90
C LYS A 814 -21.59 1.62 -5.08
N ALA A 815 -22.55 2.38 -5.58
CA ALA A 815 -22.28 3.43 -6.55
C ALA A 815 -21.37 4.51 -5.95
N TYR A 816 -20.57 5.18 -6.80
CA TYR A 816 -19.81 6.35 -6.38
C TYR A 816 -20.72 7.57 -6.22
N ASP A 817 -20.25 8.55 -5.43
CA ASP A 817 -20.99 9.77 -5.11
C ASP A 817 -20.83 10.83 -6.22
N VAL A 818 -21.94 11.43 -6.63
CA VAL A 818 -22.00 12.42 -7.71
C VAL A 818 -22.15 13.85 -7.21
N ASN A 819 -22.25 14.06 -5.90
CA ASN A 819 -22.53 15.37 -5.31
C ASN A 819 -21.23 16.16 -5.07
N ILE A 820 -21.30 17.47 -5.35
CA ILE A 820 -20.24 18.41 -4.97
C ILE A 820 -20.48 18.84 -3.52
N GLY A 821 -19.40 19.01 -2.76
CA GLY A 821 -19.49 19.48 -1.38
C GLY A 821 -20.13 18.44 -0.44
N ASN A 822 -20.60 18.92 0.70
CA ASN A 822 -21.22 18.11 1.75
C ASN A 822 -22.58 17.56 1.32
N VAL A 823 -22.73 16.24 1.26
CA VAL A 823 -23.98 15.54 0.88
C VAL A 823 -25.16 15.80 1.82
N SER A 824 -24.90 16.22 3.07
CA SER A 824 -25.93 16.55 4.05
C SER A 824 -26.37 18.02 3.98
N PHE A 825 -25.75 18.82 3.10
CA PHE A 825 -26.03 20.23 2.95
C PHE A 825 -27.48 20.46 2.51
N GLN A 826 -28.21 21.26 3.29
CA GLN A 826 -29.58 21.64 2.96
C GLN A 826 -29.57 22.82 1.99
N VAL A 827 -29.78 22.50 0.72
CA VAL A 827 -29.82 23.46 -0.38
C VAL A 827 -31.00 24.43 -0.18
N PRO A 828 -30.78 25.77 -0.18
CA PRO A 828 -31.85 26.76 -0.15
C PRO A 828 -32.87 26.62 -1.30
N ALA A 829 -34.11 27.08 -1.08
CA ALA A 829 -35.19 26.94 -2.06
C ALA A 829 -35.07 27.89 -3.28
N GLU A 830 -34.38 29.02 -3.11
CA GLU A 830 -34.15 30.05 -4.14
C GLU A 830 -32.65 30.35 -4.24
N ALA A 831 -32.22 30.84 -5.39
CA ALA A 831 -30.84 31.22 -5.65
C ALA A 831 -30.69 32.71 -5.96
N VAL A 832 -29.53 33.27 -5.59
CA VAL A 832 -29.06 34.58 -6.04
C VAL A 832 -27.93 34.40 -7.03
N ASN A 833 -27.92 35.24 -8.07
CA ASN A 833 -26.86 35.28 -9.05
C ASN A 833 -25.64 36.05 -8.50
N VAL A 834 -24.83 35.39 -7.67
CA VAL A 834 -23.57 35.93 -7.16
C VAL A 834 -22.41 35.15 -7.79
N THR A 835 -21.46 35.86 -8.40
CA THR A 835 -20.22 35.25 -8.92
C THR A 835 -19.16 35.26 -7.82
N PHE A 836 -18.38 34.17 -7.74
CA PHE A 836 -17.23 34.05 -6.85
C PHE A 836 -15.93 33.95 -7.66
N GLU A 837 -14.90 34.67 -7.20
CA GLU A 837 -13.54 34.61 -7.72
C GLU A 837 -12.54 34.64 -6.56
N ALA A 838 -11.64 33.66 -6.50
CA ALA A 838 -10.43 33.74 -5.68
C ALA A 838 -9.29 34.26 -6.56
N LYS A 839 -8.67 35.37 -6.14
CA LYS A 839 -7.60 36.06 -6.89
C LYS A 839 -6.54 36.65 -5.97
N ASP A 840 -5.57 37.33 -6.56
CA ASP A 840 -4.48 38.02 -5.85
C ASP A 840 -3.63 37.09 -4.98
N PHE A 841 -3.44 35.84 -5.42
CA PHE A 841 -2.57 34.90 -4.72
C PHE A 841 -1.12 35.40 -4.75
N PRO A 842 -0.42 35.40 -3.60
CA PRO A 842 1.02 35.57 -3.58
C PRO A 842 1.72 34.49 -4.43
N VAL A 843 2.72 34.88 -5.21
CA VAL A 843 3.51 33.97 -6.06
C VAL A 843 4.53 33.19 -5.22
N GLY A 844 4.53 31.86 -5.38
CA GLY A 844 5.54 30.96 -4.82
C GLY A 844 5.66 31.03 -3.29
N ASP A 845 6.88 31.16 -2.79
CA ASP A 845 7.18 31.17 -1.35
C ASP A 845 6.62 32.37 -0.58
N LYS A 846 6.03 33.36 -1.27
CA LYS A 846 5.28 34.43 -0.60
C LYS A 846 3.90 33.97 -0.10
N ASN A 847 3.47 32.76 -0.46
CA ASN A 847 2.17 32.20 -0.11
C ASN A 847 2.18 31.43 1.23
N TYR A 848 2.95 31.92 2.21
CA TYR A 848 3.00 31.41 3.59
C TYR A 848 2.73 32.57 4.58
N PRO A 849 1.55 32.65 5.22
CA PRO A 849 0.36 31.82 5.00
C PRO A 849 -0.31 32.10 3.64
N ILE A 850 -1.30 31.29 3.26
CA ILE A 850 -2.05 31.50 2.02
C ILE A 850 -3.03 32.65 2.23
N SER A 851 -2.95 33.69 1.40
CA SER A 851 -3.70 34.92 1.67
C SER A 851 -4.30 35.62 0.43
N PRO A 852 -5.24 34.98 -0.29
CA PRO A 852 -5.89 35.55 -1.46
C PRO A 852 -6.99 36.56 -1.11
N THR A 853 -7.53 37.18 -2.15
CA THR A 853 -8.79 37.93 -2.11
C THR A 853 -9.93 37.03 -2.61
N PHE A 854 -10.98 36.87 -1.81
CA PHE A 854 -12.26 36.30 -2.20
C PHE A 854 -13.19 37.42 -2.65
N ALA A 855 -13.43 37.52 -3.95
CA ALA A 855 -14.29 38.51 -4.57
C ALA A 855 -15.67 37.94 -4.87
N PHE A 856 -16.71 38.64 -4.41
CA PHE A 856 -18.11 38.30 -4.65
C PHE A 856 -18.76 39.43 -5.43
N THR A 857 -19.35 39.14 -6.58
CA THR A 857 -20.07 40.13 -7.41
C THR A 857 -21.55 39.80 -7.43
N ASN A 858 -22.40 40.72 -6.98
CA ASN A 858 -23.84 40.55 -6.96
C ASN A 858 -24.42 40.89 -8.34
N ASN A 859 -24.74 39.86 -9.13
CA ASN A 859 -25.40 40.00 -10.43
C ASN A 859 -26.91 39.70 -10.33
N SER A 860 -27.46 39.70 -9.12
CA SER A 860 -28.90 39.52 -8.86
C SER A 860 -29.59 40.86 -8.64
N ASP A 861 -30.91 40.86 -8.64
CA ASP A 861 -31.70 42.04 -8.31
C ASP A 861 -31.93 42.22 -6.80
N VAL A 862 -31.46 41.27 -5.97
CA VAL A 862 -31.60 41.31 -4.51
C VAL A 862 -30.45 42.09 -3.88
N ASP A 863 -30.77 43.05 -3.02
CA ASP A 863 -29.76 43.74 -2.20
C ASP A 863 -29.27 42.83 -1.07
N LEU A 864 -27.99 42.46 -1.13
CA LEU A 864 -27.31 41.59 -0.18
C LEU A 864 -26.41 42.37 0.79
N SER A 865 -26.59 43.69 0.90
CA SER A 865 -25.82 44.53 1.81
C SER A 865 -25.87 44.01 3.25
N GLY A 866 -24.73 43.79 3.87
CA GLY A 866 -24.67 43.23 5.23
C GLY A 866 -25.04 41.76 5.38
N ALA A 867 -25.21 41.02 4.28
CA ALA A 867 -25.47 39.58 4.32
C ALA A 867 -24.33 38.80 5.00
N LYS A 868 -24.63 37.58 5.42
CA LYS A 868 -23.64 36.58 5.82
C LYS A 868 -23.45 35.61 4.65
N ILE A 869 -22.24 35.51 4.11
CA ILE A 869 -21.90 34.55 3.06
C ILE A 869 -21.22 33.35 3.72
N SER A 870 -21.78 32.15 3.59
CA SER A 870 -21.24 30.92 4.21
C SER A 870 -20.92 29.88 3.15
N PHE A 871 -19.85 29.11 3.34
CA PHE A 871 -19.33 28.14 2.37
C PHE A 871 -18.52 27.03 3.06
N ASP A 872 -18.44 25.89 2.39
CA ASP A 872 -17.68 24.72 2.82
C ASP A 872 -16.26 24.75 2.23
N VAL A 873 -15.26 24.54 3.08
CA VAL A 873 -13.84 24.47 2.73
C VAL A 873 -13.32 23.09 3.12
N PRO A 874 -12.54 22.41 2.27
CA PRO A 874 -12.05 21.08 2.58
C PRO A 874 -11.17 21.07 3.83
N VAL A 875 -11.21 19.96 4.59
CA VAL A 875 -10.34 19.74 5.77
C VAL A 875 -8.86 19.55 5.43
N SER A 876 -8.48 19.66 4.16
CA SER A 876 -7.07 19.72 3.75
C SER A 876 -6.32 20.92 4.36
N THR A 877 -7.05 21.91 4.89
CA THR A 877 -6.51 22.97 5.75
C THR A 877 -7.11 22.91 7.14
N SER A 878 -6.40 23.47 8.12
CA SER A 878 -6.88 23.64 9.48
C SER A 878 -8.17 24.46 9.55
N ALA A 879 -8.89 24.36 10.68
CA ALA A 879 -10.09 25.15 10.96
C ALA A 879 -9.81 26.64 11.20
N ILE A 880 -8.63 27.14 10.84
CA ILE A 880 -8.16 28.50 11.07
C ILE A 880 -8.33 29.30 9.77
N PHE A 881 -9.43 30.03 9.69
CA PHE A 881 -9.76 30.92 8.59
C PHE A 881 -10.02 32.34 9.11
N LYS A 882 -9.23 33.32 8.65
CA LYS A 882 -9.21 34.67 9.23
C LYS A 882 -9.11 35.75 8.16
N SER A 883 -9.50 36.98 8.52
CA SER A 883 -9.16 38.15 7.72
C SER A 883 -7.64 38.30 7.64
N ASN A 884 -7.11 38.62 6.45
CA ASN A 884 -5.69 38.89 6.27
C ASN A 884 -5.24 40.01 7.24
N TRP A 885 -4.10 39.83 7.92
CA TRP A 885 -3.59 40.79 8.89
C TRP A 885 -3.42 42.20 8.32
N ASN A 886 -3.01 42.27 7.06
CA ASN A 886 -2.78 43.51 6.32
C ASN A 886 -4.00 43.96 5.51
N ALA A 887 -5.18 43.37 5.76
CA ALA A 887 -6.37 43.73 5.01
C ALA A 887 -6.75 45.20 5.22
N GLN A 888 -7.13 45.89 4.14
CA GLN A 888 -7.64 47.26 4.22
C GLN A 888 -9.02 47.32 4.90
N GLU A 889 -9.77 46.23 4.81
CA GLU A 889 -11.08 46.04 5.42
C GLU A 889 -11.13 44.63 6.03
N LYS A 890 -11.49 44.52 7.31
CA LYS A 890 -11.67 43.24 7.99
C LYS A 890 -13.15 42.92 8.09
N LEU A 891 -13.61 41.98 7.27
CA LEU A 891 -14.98 41.49 7.32
C LEU A 891 -15.09 40.39 8.38
N GLY A 892 -16.26 40.26 9.02
CA GLY A 892 -16.45 39.34 10.14
C GLY A 892 -16.37 37.87 9.71
N MET A 893 -15.24 37.21 9.96
CA MET A 893 -15.04 35.80 9.61
C MET A 893 -15.29 34.88 10.81
N LYS A 894 -15.98 33.75 10.58
CA LYS A 894 -16.29 32.76 11.63
C LYS A 894 -16.21 31.33 11.11
N VAL A 895 -15.85 30.41 12.00
CA VAL A 895 -16.02 28.96 11.83
C VAL A 895 -17.42 28.61 12.31
N GLU A 896 -18.30 28.20 11.40
CA GLU A 896 -19.65 27.74 11.75
C GLU A 896 -19.64 26.26 12.15
N VAL A 897 -18.88 25.45 11.42
CA VAL A 897 -18.69 24.02 11.70
C VAL A 897 -17.22 23.69 11.61
N ASN A 898 -16.67 23.14 12.70
CA ASN A 898 -15.31 22.63 12.71
C ASN A 898 -15.32 21.12 12.35
N GLY A 899 -14.81 20.79 11.17
CA GLY A 899 -14.62 19.41 10.70
C GLY A 899 -13.30 18.76 11.10
N SER A 900 -12.43 19.40 11.89
CA SER A 900 -11.18 18.80 12.36
C SER A 900 -11.48 17.51 13.13
N ASN A 901 -10.62 16.51 12.99
CA ASN A 901 -10.71 15.27 13.76
C ASN A 901 -10.73 15.56 15.27
N ALA A 902 -11.41 14.71 16.04
CA ALA A 902 -11.47 14.84 17.50
C ALA A 902 -10.08 14.86 18.16
N ALA A 903 -9.09 14.19 17.56
CA ALA A 903 -7.71 14.14 18.05
C ALA A 903 -6.86 15.37 17.69
N GLY A 904 -7.34 16.29 16.85
CA GLY A 904 -6.60 17.47 16.41
C GLY A 904 -5.37 17.18 15.56
N ASN A 905 -5.41 16.11 14.75
CA ASN A 905 -4.45 15.70 13.72
C ASN A 905 -5.18 14.78 12.71
N ASN A 906 -4.55 14.40 11.60
CA ASN A 906 -5.13 13.49 10.60
C ASN A 906 -4.45 12.11 10.55
N ILE A 907 -3.88 11.65 11.68
CA ILE A 907 -3.25 10.33 11.75
C ILE A 907 -4.31 9.24 11.52
N GLY A 908 -4.08 8.38 10.54
CA GLY A 908 -5.05 7.35 10.12
C GLY A 908 -6.23 7.87 9.28
N GLY A 909 -6.19 9.15 8.87
CA GLY A 909 -7.14 9.76 7.95
C GLY A 909 -8.08 10.80 8.57
N PHE A 910 -8.75 11.56 7.72
CA PHE A 910 -9.76 12.54 8.12
C PHE A 910 -11.12 11.88 8.47
N GLU A 911 -11.74 12.34 9.56
CA GLU A 911 -13.06 11.90 10.02
C GLU A 911 -14.21 12.59 9.25
N ASN A 912 -13.95 13.79 8.73
CA ASN A 912 -14.93 14.62 8.02
C ASN A 912 -14.32 15.18 6.72
N GLU A 913 -15.15 15.71 5.83
CA GLU A 913 -14.68 16.27 4.56
C GLU A 913 -14.49 17.79 4.56
N PHE A 914 -15.29 18.52 5.36
CA PHE A 914 -15.36 19.97 5.27
C PHE A 914 -15.41 20.66 6.63
N HIS A 915 -14.76 21.83 6.70
CA HIS A 915 -15.13 22.91 7.61
C HIS A 915 -16.20 23.77 6.94
N ARG A 916 -17.07 24.40 7.74
CA ARG A 916 -17.97 25.44 7.23
C ARG A 916 -17.58 26.79 7.83
N PHE A 917 -17.31 27.77 6.95
CA PHE A 917 -16.95 29.12 7.33
C PHE A 917 -18.00 30.13 6.87
N SER A 918 -18.00 31.30 7.48
CA SER A 918 -18.82 32.44 7.06
C SER A 918 -18.04 33.74 7.07
N ILE A 919 -18.41 34.64 6.15
CA ILE A 919 -17.99 36.03 6.06
C ILE A 919 -19.25 36.90 6.21
N GLU A 920 -19.38 37.58 7.33
CA GLU A 920 -20.36 38.64 7.53
C GLU A 920 -19.89 39.92 6.84
N LEU A 921 -20.73 40.50 5.98
CA LEU A 921 -20.47 41.75 5.25
C LEU A 921 -20.62 42.97 6.16
N LYS A 922 -19.94 42.93 7.31
CA LYS A 922 -19.84 43.97 8.32
C LYS A 922 -18.38 44.06 8.76
N ASN A 923 -17.89 45.27 8.95
CA ASN A 923 -16.52 45.48 9.42
C ASN A 923 -16.38 44.99 10.87
N GLU A 924 -15.35 44.19 11.16
CA GLU A 924 -15.01 43.70 12.50
C GLU A 924 -14.78 44.82 13.51
N TRP A 925 -14.36 46.00 13.05
CA TRP A 925 -14.13 47.18 13.89
C TRP A 925 -15.41 47.99 14.18
N GLY A 926 -16.58 47.52 13.74
CA GLY A 926 -17.85 48.22 13.83
C GLY A 926 -18.09 49.18 12.65
N GLY A 927 -19.36 49.57 12.44
CA GLY A 927 -19.77 50.46 11.35
C GLY A 927 -21.07 50.02 10.66
N SER A 928 -21.49 50.79 9.65
CA SER A 928 -22.62 50.42 8.80
C SER A 928 -22.32 49.13 8.02
N PRO A 929 -23.34 48.31 7.71
CA PRO A 929 -23.17 47.15 6.85
C PRO A 929 -22.51 47.50 5.53
N LYS A 930 -21.64 46.63 5.03
CA LYS A 930 -21.01 46.80 3.72
C LYS A 930 -22.09 46.70 2.65
N SER A 931 -22.09 47.68 1.74
CA SER A 931 -22.97 47.67 0.57
C SER A 931 -22.64 46.46 -0.31
N PHE A 932 -23.69 45.77 -0.75
CA PHE A 932 -23.61 44.70 -1.73
C PHE A 932 -24.88 44.69 -2.58
N ALA A 933 -25.20 45.86 -3.13
CA ALA A 933 -26.32 46.10 -4.01
C ALA A 933 -26.11 45.42 -5.39
N PRO A 934 -27.16 45.29 -6.21
CA PRO A 934 -27.04 44.81 -7.58
C PRO A 934 -25.92 45.52 -8.36
N GLY A 935 -25.03 44.75 -8.97
CA GLY A 935 -23.85 45.19 -9.72
C GLY A 935 -22.60 45.44 -8.89
N GLU A 936 -22.68 45.43 -7.55
CA GLU A 936 -21.52 45.69 -6.70
C GLU A 936 -20.65 44.45 -6.48
N THR A 937 -19.38 44.70 -6.13
CA THR A 937 -18.41 43.66 -5.77
C THR A 937 -17.85 43.91 -4.38
N VAL A 938 -17.83 42.87 -3.55
CA VAL A 938 -17.15 42.86 -2.25
C VAL A 938 -15.91 42.00 -2.32
N ASN A 939 -14.78 42.55 -1.86
CA ASN A 939 -13.51 41.86 -1.75
C ASN A 939 -13.23 41.53 -0.28
N ALA A 940 -13.12 40.25 0.05
CA ALA A 940 -12.71 39.76 1.36
C ALA A 940 -11.27 39.23 1.29
N GLN A 941 -10.32 39.90 1.94
CA GLN A 941 -8.95 39.39 2.00
C GLN A 941 -8.85 38.34 3.11
N VAL A 942 -8.66 37.08 2.72
CA VAL A 942 -8.71 35.92 3.62
C VAL A 942 -7.31 35.39 3.91
N MET A 943 -7.19 34.55 4.93
CA MET A 943 -5.96 33.86 5.32
C MET A 943 -6.29 32.45 5.83
N TYR A 944 -5.55 31.47 5.34
CA TYR A 944 -5.56 30.07 5.75
C TYR A 944 -4.18 29.43 5.52
N TYR A 945 -3.97 28.18 5.95
CA TYR A 945 -2.62 27.68 6.18
C TYR A 945 -2.17 26.54 5.25
N MET A 946 -3.09 25.70 4.75
CA MET A 946 -2.78 24.70 3.72
C MET A 946 -3.63 24.88 2.47
N PRO A 947 -3.18 24.37 1.30
CA PRO A 947 -3.93 24.51 0.07
C PRO A 947 -5.37 23.96 0.17
N ILE A 948 -6.27 24.57 -0.59
CA ILE A 948 -7.66 24.13 -0.76
C ILE A 948 -8.04 24.19 -2.25
N THR A 949 -8.97 23.35 -2.70
CA THR A 949 -9.78 23.66 -3.88
C THR A 949 -11.11 24.28 -3.49
N GLY A 950 -11.86 24.82 -4.46
CA GLY A 950 -13.17 25.40 -4.21
C GLY A 950 -13.07 26.84 -3.70
N PRO A 951 -13.85 27.28 -2.69
CA PRO A 951 -14.82 26.54 -1.85
C PRO A 951 -16.08 26.01 -2.57
N SER A 952 -17.02 25.40 -1.83
CA SER A 952 -18.34 24.95 -2.33
C SER A 952 -19.50 25.24 -1.36
N ASN A 953 -20.74 24.94 -1.75
CA ASN A 953 -21.96 25.08 -0.93
C ASN A 953 -22.17 26.50 -0.38
N PHE A 954 -22.07 27.48 -1.28
CA PHE A 954 -22.24 28.90 -0.97
C PHE A 954 -23.68 29.25 -0.65
N VAL A 955 -23.85 30.02 0.43
CA VAL A 955 -25.14 30.55 0.89
C VAL A 955 -24.99 32.02 1.24
N ALA A 956 -25.88 32.87 0.72
CA ALA A 956 -26.08 34.21 1.24
C ALA A 956 -27.26 34.20 2.21
N GLU A 957 -27.08 34.73 3.41
CA GLU A 957 -28.13 34.89 4.40
C GLU A 957 -28.38 36.37 4.69
N LYS A 958 -29.61 36.83 4.51
CA LYS A 958 -30.05 38.21 4.74
C LYS A 958 -31.47 38.21 5.29
N ASP A 959 -31.68 38.93 6.40
CA ASP A 959 -32.99 39.11 7.05
C ASP A 959 -33.73 37.78 7.32
N GLY A 960 -33.00 36.75 7.76
CA GLY A 960 -33.54 35.41 8.05
C GLY A 960 -33.77 34.54 6.81
N LYS A 961 -33.60 35.05 5.59
CA LYS A 961 -33.68 34.26 4.35
C LYS A 961 -32.31 33.76 3.95
N ARG A 962 -32.26 32.54 3.42
CA ARG A 962 -31.07 31.87 2.88
C ARG A 962 -31.24 31.69 1.38
N TYR A 963 -30.19 32.01 0.61
CA TYR A 963 -30.16 31.91 -0.84
C TYR A 963 -28.95 31.09 -1.28
N ALA A 964 -29.16 30.13 -2.17
CA ALA A 964 -28.07 29.40 -2.81
C ALA A 964 -27.37 30.29 -3.85
N PHE A 965 -26.16 29.95 -4.27
CA PHE A 965 -25.51 30.67 -5.37
C PHE A 965 -25.84 30.01 -6.70
N LYS A 966 -26.27 30.81 -7.67
CA LYS A 966 -26.78 30.31 -8.96
C LYS A 966 -25.77 29.49 -9.76
N PHE A 967 -24.47 29.77 -9.63
CA PHE A 967 -23.45 29.04 -10.38
C PHE A 967 -23.30 27.57 -9.93
N GLU A 968 -23.61 27.26 -8.68
CA GLU A 968 -23.62 25.89 -8.16
C GLU A 968 -24.97 25.20 -8.42
N TYR A 969 -26.06 25.97 -8.35
CA TYR A 969 -27.43 25.48 -8.44
C TYR A 969 -28.23 26.22 -9.54
N PRO A 970 -27.84 26.11 -10.82
CA PRO A 970 -28.45 26.88 -11.92
C PRO A 970 -29.93 26.55 -12.15
N GLN A 971 -30.39 25.37 -11.69
CA GLN A 971 -31.77 24.91 -11.79
C GLN A 971 -32.73 25.56 -10.77
N LEU A 972 -32.23 26.17 -9.70
CA LEU A 972 -33.10 26.80 -8.68
C LEU A 972 -33.74 28.10 -9.22
N PRO A 973 -34.96 28.45 -8.78
CA PRO A 973 -35.58 29.73 -9.13
C PRO A 973 -34.75 30.91 -8.61
N ASP A 974 -34.74 32.01 -9.37
CA ASP A 974 -34.08 33.25 -8.96
C ASP A 974 -34.89 33.94 -7.86
N ALA A 975 -34.20 34.44 -6.83
CA ALA A 975 -34.81 35.22 -5.77
C ALA A 975 -35.28 36.59 -6.28
N ALA A 976 -36.49 37.02 -5.90
CA ALA A 976 -37.09 38.27 -6.36
C ALA A 976 -36.91 39.44 -5.35
N PRO A 977 -36.75 40.70 -5.81
CA PRO A 977 -36.69 41.87 -4.94
C PRO A 977 -38.07 42.18 -4.35
N GLY A 978 -38.19 42.12 -3.01
CA GLY A 978 -39.37 42.59 -2.29
C GLY A 978 -40.44 41.52 -1.99
N ASN A 979 -40.41 41.03 -0.75
CA ASN A 979 -41.58 40.92 0.13
C ASN A 979 -41.07 40.64 1.55
N GLY A 980 -40.88 41.72 2.32
CA GLY A 980 -40.78 41.69 3.78
C GLY A 980 -42.16 41.49 4.41
N GLY A 981 -42.87 40.44 4.01
CA GLY A 981 -44.11 40.00 4.64
C GLY A 981 -43.85 38.74 5.49
N PRO A 982 -44.37 38.64 6.73
CA PRO A 982 -44.17 37.48 7.57
C PRO A 982 -45.08 36.36 7.06
N GLY A 983 -44.49 35.38 6.38
CA GLY A 983 -45.20 34.19 5.94
C GLY A 983 -44.26 33.24 5.21
N GLY A 984 -43.63 32.27 5.85
CA GLY A 984 -43.60 31.95 7.28
C GLY A 984 -42.36 31.09 7.58
N ASP A 985 -41.81 31.22 8.77
CA ASP A 985 -40.92 30.19 9.33
C ASP A 985 -41.79 28.98 9.75
N PRO A 986 -41.36 27.71 9.57
CA PRO A 986 -42.08 26.58 10.12
C PRO A 986 -41.36 25.99 11.34
N VAL A 987 -42.06 25.73 12.45
CA VAL A 987 -41.53 24.84 13.52
C VAL A 987 -41.86 23.40 13.10
N THR A 988 -40.94 22.77 12.37
CA THR A 988 -41.21 21.46 11.74
C THR A 988 -40.92 20.26 12.64
N THR A 989 -40.13 20.42 13.70
CA THR A 989 -39.74 19.32 14.58
C THR A 989 -39.85 19.66 16.06
N CYS A 990 -40.11 18.64 16.87
CA CYS A 990 -40.11 18.66 18.33
C CYS A 990 -39.48 17.36 18.85
N GLU A 991 -38.42 17.46 19.65
CA GLU A 991 -37.67 16.29 20.16
C GLU A 991 -37.20 15.32 19.04
N GLY A 992 -36.79 15.87 17.89
CA GLY A 992 -36.36 15.06 16.73
C GLY A 992 -37.51 14.37 15.97
N LYS A 993 -38.76 14.56 16.40
CA LYS A 993 -39.95 14.05 15.70
C LYS A 993 -40.65 15.17 14.92
N PRO A 994 -41.07 14.94 13.67
CA PRO A 994 -41.90 15.88 12.95
C PRO A 994 -43.22 16.16 13.68
N ILE A 995 -43.64 17.42 13.76
CA ILE A 995 -44.90 17.84 14.40
C ILE A 995 -46.11 17.11 13.77
N SER A 996 -46.07 16.80 12.48
CA SER A 996 -47.09 16.03 11.74
C SER A 996 -47.32 14.62 12.27
N ASP A 997 -46.29 14.02 12.86
CA ASP A 997 -46.27 12.61 13.26
C ASP A 997 -46.65 12.44 14.74
N ILE A 998 -47.04 13.54 15.37
CA ILE A 998 -47.45 13.59 16.76
C ILE A 998 -48.98 13.56 16.80
N VAL A 999 -49.51 12.58 17.52
CA VAL A 999 -50.95 12.28 17.52
C VAL A 999 -51.71 13.40 18.24
N VAL A 1000 -52.87 13.79 17.71
CA VAL A 1000 -53.70 14.89 18.27
C VAL A 1000 -54.79 14.32 19.19
N TYR A 1001 -54.87 14.82 20.42
CA TYR A 1001 -55.92 14.47 21.37
C TYR A 1001 -57.33 14.83 20.81
N PRO A 1002 -58.35 13.95 20.90
CA PRO A 1002 -58.52 12.84 21.85
C PRO A 1002 -57.91 11.50 21.45
N THR A 1003 -57.25 11.40 20.29
CA THR A 1003 -56.58 10.16 19.90
C THR A 1003 -55.27 10.01 20.67
N LEU A 1004 -55.14 8.89 21.38
CA LEU A 1004 -53.92 8.58 22.12
C LEU A 1004 -52.95 7.76 21.24
N PRO A 1005 -51.61 7.89 21.43
CA PRO A 1005 -50.60 7.29 20.56
C PRO A 1005 -50.70 5.77 20.39
N GLN A 1006 -51.23 5.06 21.38
CA GLN A 1006 -51.42 3.60 21.38
C GLN A 1006 -52.89 3.20 21.17
N GLY A 1007 -53.70 4.09 20.58
CA GLY A 1007 -55.13 3.91 20.34
C GLY A 1007 -56.02 4.10 21.57
N THR A 1008 -55.64 3.52 22.72
CA THR A 1008 -56.39 3.62 23.99
C THR A 1008 -55.63 4.33 25.12
N HIS A 1009 -54.33 4.58 24.95
CA HIS A 1009 -53.44 5.16 25.97
C HIS A 1009 -52.16 5.78 25.35
N ALA A 1010 -51.34 6.46 26.17
CA ALA A 1010 -49.97 6.89 25.84
C ALA A 1010 -48.95 6.16 26.73
N ALA A 1011 -47.77 5.81 26.21
CA ALA A 1011 -46.65 5.21 26.94
C ALA A 1011 -45.56 6.24 27.29
N ALA A 1012 -44.64 5.91 28.19
CA ALA A 1012 -43.54 6.81 28.58
C ALA A 1012 -42.69 7.22 27.35
N GLY A 1013 -42.48 8.52 27.15
CA GLY A 1013 -41.74 9.08 26.02
C GLY A 1013 -42.59 9.44 24.81
N ASP A 1014 -43.85 8.98 24.73
CA ASP A 1014 -44.75 9.33 23.63
C ASP A 1014 -45.05 10.83 23.61
N LEU A 1015 -45.08 11.39 22.39
CA LEU A 1015 -45.47 12.77 22.14
C LEU A 1015 -46.95 12.85 21.74
N ILE A 1016 -47.65 13.88 22.22
CA ILE A 1016 -49.06 14.15 21.89
C ILE A 1016 -49.33 15.67 21.76
N ILE A 1017 -50.20 16.06 20.83
CA ILE A 1017 -50.63 17.45 20.62
C ILE A 1017 -51.98 17.69 21.31
N GLN A 1018 -52.09 18.77 22.08
CA GLN A 1018 -53.38 19.33 22.54
C GLN A 1018 -53.32 20.86 22.48
N GLY A 1019 -54.23 21.48 21.72
CA GLY A 1019 -54.19 22.93 21.46
C GLY A 1019 -52.94 23.32 20.65
N ASN A 1020 -52.24 24.38 21.07
CA ASN A 1020 -51.00 24.87 20.42
C ASN A 1020 -49.72 24.35 21.11
N ALA A 1021 -49.75 23.14 21.69
CA ALA A 1021 -48.64 22.59 22.46
C ALA A 1021 -48.43 21.09 22.22
N VAL A 1022 -47.16 20.67 22.31
CA VAL A 1022 -46.73 19.26 22.33
C VAL A 1022 -46.39 18.85 23.76
N TYR A 1023 -46.93 17.72 24.21
CA TYR A 1023 -46.70 17.12 25.52
C TYR A 1023 -46.02 15.76 25.38
N LYS A 1024 -45.12 15.43 26.31
CA LYS A 1024 -44.44 14.14 26.44
C LYS A 1024 -44.98 13.39 27.64
N ALA A 1025 -45.45 12.16 27.45
CA ALA A 1025 -45.93 11.31 28.52
C ALA A 1025 -44.75 10.85 29.40
N LYS A 1026 -44.88 10.96 30.73
CA LYS A 1026 -43.85 10.51 31.68
C LYS A 1026 -43.92 9.01 31.95
N TRP A 1027 -45.13 8.44 31.88
CA TRP A 1027 -45.46 7.02 32.11
C TRP A 1027 -46.80 6.68 31.44
N TRP A 1028 -47.26 5.43 31.56
CA TRP A 1028 -48.52 4.96 30.99
C TRP A 1028 -49.73 5.79 31.50
N THR A 1029 -50.58 6.29 30.59
CA THR A 1029 -51.78 7.06 30.96
C THR A 1029 -52.88 7.02 29.90
N SER A 1030 -54.14 7.06 30.33
CA SER A 1030 -55.33 7.21 29.48
C SER A 1030 -56.08 8.53 29.70
N ALA A 1031 -55.47 9.47 30.44
CA ALA A 1031 -56.06 10.77 30.78
C ALA A 1031 -55.70 11.87 29.75
N ALA A 1032 -56.48 12.96 29.73
CA ALA A 1032 -56.20 14.12 28.88
C ALA A 1032 -54.88 14.82 29.26
N PRO A 1033 -54.09 15.34 28.31
CA PRO A 1033 -52.83 16.01 28.60
C PRO A 1033 -52.93 17.28 29.45
N GLU A 1034 -53.86 18.19 29.14
CA GLU A 1034 -53.97 19.48 29.81
C GLU A 1034 -54.49 19.35 31.26
N GLY A 1035 -53.74 19.91 32.20
CA GLY A 1035 -54.09 19.91 33.63
C GLY A 1035 -53.79 18.60 34.36
N ASN A 1036 -53.03 17.67 33.75
CA ASN A 1036 -52.71 16.37 34.33
C ASN A 1036 -51.19 16.17 34.54
N ASP A 1037 -50.82 15.70 35.74
CA ASP A 1037 -49.41 15.55 36.14
C ASP A 1037 -48.65 14.43 35.40
N ALA A 1038 -49.35 13.57 34.64
CA ALA A 1038 -48.78 12.47 33.85
C ALA A 1038 -48.02 12.92 32.58
N TYR A 1039 -48.11 14.20 32.20
CA TYR A 1039 -47.47 14.78 31.02
C TYR A 1039 -46.52 15.93 31.38
N THR A 1040 -45.55 16.20 30.49
CA THR A 1040 -44.72 17.42 30.51
C THR A 1040 -44.87 18.13 29.16
N LYS A 1041 -45.10 19.44 29.14
CA LYS A 1041 -45.06 20.21 27.88
C LYS A 1041 -43.62 20.32 27.37
N VAL A 1042 -43.36 19.97 26.11
CA VAL A 1042 -42.01 19.91 25.50
C VAL A 1042 -41.80 20.87 24.32
N CYS A 1043 -42.86 21.27 23.59
CA CYS A 1043 -42.78 22.29 22.53
C CYS A 1043 -44.05 23.16 22.48
N SER A 1044 -43.98 24.33 21.83
CA SER A 1044 -45.14 25.12 21.37
C SER A 1044 -45.09 25.22 19.85
N ILE A 1045 -46.26 25.07 19.20
CA ILE A 1045 -46.41 24.98 17.74
C ILE A 1045 -46.71 26.35 17.15
#